data_AF-A0AAQ3UH39-F1
#
_entry.id   AF-A0AAQ3UH39-F1
#
_cell.length_a   1.000
_cell.length_b   1.000
_cell.length_c   1.000
_cell.angle_alpha   90.00
_cell.angle_beta   90.00
_cell.angle_gamma   90.00
#
_symmetry.space_group_name_H-M   'P 1'
#
loop_
_entity.id
_entity.type
_entity.pdbx_description
1 polymer ?
#
loop_
_entity_poly.entity_id
_entity_poly.type
_entity_poly.pdbx_seq_one_letter_code
_entity_poly.pdbx_strand_id
1 'polypeptide(L)'
;MASPVLLVAALWLCALFFGAAGEAAAAAGLGLAGPSSSAAAFRSRATDPNMEVKFDFSPFLIQYKSGRVQRFMGTTFVPPSLDSRTGVASRDVVVDQAAGLAVRLYRPSRRAVAAGGGAGKKLPVLVYFHGGAFVVESAFDLVYHNYLNALTAKAGVLAVSVNYRLAPEHPLPAAYDDSWAALAWVLANARRGGGDPWLSRHGDASRVFLAGDSAGGNIAHNLAMRAGQHDHGAARIRGVALLDPYFLGRYVDPGAQRAWGFICAGRYGTGHPYVNPTALPPAAWRRLPSARVLMTVSDQDRLGPFQRAYVDALRGSGWGGRAQLYVTPGEGHCYFLNNLDSPKAAMHMATLAACAMNGEGTVGSCRIYDLLDLVTAVVPSHGRGCITIDFDMSPFLVRYKSGRVRRLMGTSRVAAGADAATGVTSKDVTIDAVTGLAARLYIPTDALGGGPEPEKLPLLVYFHGGAFVVHSAFSGAHARFLNELVSAARVVAVSVDYRLAPEHPVPAAYDDAWAALRWAVASCGAGPEPEPWLAAHGDAARLFVAGDSAGANIAHNVTLRAGGSGGGLPGGSRVDGMVLLHPYFRGKKLVPSESAVGWSLETGERWWDFMCAGRYGIDHPFINPLATPAPEWAALACRRVLVTVAELDTLRDRGRRYVEALRGSAWAGEEAVLYGTQGEGHVYFIDDKSRSSGDKAAREMAAVLFWELTNRFESLMLTNFSSALLLLLNMAGALLAPRALPPGHGGPASLETDGGDAGADVDFFFFPFLVLYKSGRVQRFMGTDTVPASTDPATGVASRDVVIDAAAGLAVRLYLPPGLVSGNRTADRLPLLVFYHGGAFVTESAFSPTYHRYLNALVSKAGVLAVSVEYHLAPEHRLPAAYDDAWAALRWAVASASARAGPSPDPWLSRRADPARLFLAGDSAGGNIAHNMAVRAAREGLEGGAAIRGLALLDPYFWGSRPVPSETADEGTRRWREETWSFVCAGRYGIDDPVINPVAVPPEEWRRLPCVRVLVTVAGLDMLSARGRAYVHALRDSGWRGKAELYETPGEYHVYFLNKPESVEAVKEMQVVVNFIGGGGQLPPLELATTGQMTEYYIRLQIANLLLNHTCINNKEEDWRRHRTCFSS
;
A
#
# COMPACT_ATOMS: atom_id res chain seq x y z
N MET A 1 5.02 -0.28 53.37
CA MET A 1 3.85 -0.04 54.25
C MET A 1 3.23 1.29 53.87
N ALA A 2 1.90 1.35 53.98
CA ALA A 2 0.99 2.49 53.88
C ALA A 2 0.71 3.08 52.48
N SER A 3 -0.59 3.07 52.20
CA SER A 3 -1.32 3.58 51.04
C SER A 3 -1.93 4.97 51.41
N PRO A 4 -3.18 5.33 51.09
CA PRO A 4 -3.66 6.23 50.04
C PRO A 4 -4.30 7.53 50.59
N VAL A 5 -3.93 8.74 50.13
CA VAL A 5 -4.64 9.99 50.52
C VAL A 5 -4.86 10.99 49.38
N LEU A 6 -4.12 10.91 48.26
CA LEU A 6 -4.16 12.00 47.25
C LEU A 6 -5.31 11.94 46.24
N LEU A 7 -6.10 10.87 46.18
CA LEU A 7 -7.19 10.74 45.18
C LEU A 7 -8.53 11.36 45.61
N VAL A 8 -8.70 11.73 46.88
CA VAL A 8 -9.97 12.28 47.38
C VAL A 8 -10.08 13.80 47.18
N ALA A 9 -8.96 14.51 47.02
CA ALA A 9 -8.98 15.96 46.84
C ALA A 9 -9.32 16.42 45.40
N ALA A 10 -9.08 15.57 44.40
CA ALA A 10 -9.31 15.93 42.98
C ALA A 10 -10.79 15.85 42.55
N LEU A 11 -11.65 15.17 43.32
CA LEU A 11 -13.06 14.94 42.99
C LEU A 11 -14.02 16.03 43.47
N TRP A 12 -13.55 17.05 44.20
CA TRP A 12 -14.43 18.08 44.78
C TRP A 12 -14.52 19.39 43.99
N LEU A 13 -13.66 19.62 42.99
CA LEU A 13 -13.61 20.89 42.25
C LEU A 13 -14.30 20.89 40.87
N CYS A 14 -14.74 19.73 40.36
CA CYS A 14 -15.39 19.63 39.04
C CYS A 14 -16.93 19.77 39.07
N ALA A 15 -17.55 19.98 40.22
CA ALA A 15 -19.02 19.92 40.36
C ALA A 15 -19.76 21.28 40.28
N LEU A 16 -19.10 22.38 39.91
CA LEU A 16 -19.71 23.72 40.06
C LEU A 16 -19.83 24.60 38.81
N PHE A 17 -19.48 24.13 37.61
CA PHE A 17 -19.64 24.97 36.41
C PHE A 17 -20.20 24.20 35.22
N PHE A 18 -21.48 24.50 34.93
CA PHE A 18 -22.25 24.31 33.70
C PHE A 18 -23.14 23.07 33.56
N GLY A 19 -24.29 23.14 34.25
CA GLY A 19 -25.58 22.71 33.71
C GLY A 19 -26.48 23.92 33.46
N ALA A 20 -27.14 23.98 32.30
CA ALA A 20 -28.44 24.63 31.99
C ALA A 20 -28.48 25.17 30.55
N ALA A 21 -29.16 24.45 29.64
CA ALA A 21 -30.06 24.96 28.59
C ALA A 21 -30.33 23.89 27.51
N GLY A 22 -31.61 23.55 27.26
CA GLY A 22 -31.98 22.91 25.99
C GLY A 22 -33.14 21.90 25.95
N GLU A 23 -33.95 21.74 27.00
CA GLU A 23 -35.24 21.03 26.90
C GLU A 23 -36.32 21.95 26.30
N ALA A 24 -36.66 21.80 25.01
CA ALA A 24 -37.92 22.28 24.42
C ALA A 24 -38.08 21.88 22.93
N ALA A 25 -38.47 20.63 22.61
CA ALA A 25 -39.02 20.27 21.29
C ALA A 25 -39.77 18.91 21.26
N ALA A 26 -40.61 18.61 22.25
CA ALA A 26 -41.52 17.46 22.20
C ALA A 26 -42.91 17.87 22.69
N ALA A 27 -43.62 18.62 21.86
CA ALA A 27 -45.02 19.00 22.10
C ALA A 27 -45.77 19.16 20.77
N ALA A 28 -46.14 18.04 20.13
CA ALA A 28 -47.27 17.93 19.20
C ALA A 28 -47.45 16.46 18.80
N GLY A 29 -48.14 15.68 19.64
CA GLY A 29 -48.53 14.31 19.31
C GLY A 29 -49.62 14.24 18.24
N LEU A 30 -49.69 13.09 17.56
CA LEU A 30 -50.81 12.47 16.80
C LEU A 30 -50.20 11.20 16.17
N GLY A 31 -50.73 9.97 16.19
CA GLY A 31 -51.95 9.35 16.67
C GLY A 31 -51.90 7.85 16.33
N LEU A 32 -52.66 7.06 17.10
CA LEU A 32 -52.72 5.59 17.23
C LEU A 32 -53.07 4.78 15.96
N ALA A 33 -52.61 3.51 15.90
CA ALA A 33 -53.48 2.32 15.72
C ALA A 33 -52.71 0.99 15.92
N GLY A 34 -53.27 0.12 16.76
CA GLY A 34 -52.78 -1.22 17.09
C GLY A 34 -53.30 -2.34 16.17
N PRO A 35 -53.06 -3.62 16.54
CA PRO A 35 -52.81 -4.72 15.61
C PRO A 35 -54.02 -5.64 15.38
N SER A 36 -54.15 -6.23 14.18
CA SER A 36 -54.55 -7.63 13.94
C SER A 36 -54.97 -7.88 12.48
N SER A 37 -54.40 -8.93 11.88
CA SER A 37 -55.13 -10.06 11.29
C SER A 37 -54.32 -10.75 10.17
N SER A 38 -54.25 -12.08 10.27
CA SER A 38 -53.96 -13.06 9.21
C SER A 38 -52.58 -12.97 8.53
N ALA A 39 -51.62 -13.84 8.87
CA ALA A 39 -51.61 -15.27 8.50
C ALA A 39 -51.78 -15.56 6.99
N ALA A 40 -51.49 -14.60 6.09
CA ALA A 40 -51.54 -14.82 4.64
C ALA A 40 -50.46 -14.07 3.83
N ALA A 41 -49.31 -13.77 4.42
CA ALA A 41 -48.13 -13.30 3.68
C ALA A 41 -46.85 -14.04 4.11
N PHE A 42 -46.96 -15.34 4.37
CA PHE A 42 -45.80 -16.23 4.56
C PHE A 42 -45.41 -16.84 3.21
N ARG A 43 -44.92 -15.99 2.31
CA ARG A 43 -44.10 -16.40 1.15
C ARG A 43 -42.99 -15.36 0.97
N SER A 44 -41.74 -15.85 1.05
CA SER A 44 -40.44 -15.22 0.75
C SER A 44 -40.00 -13.97 1.55
N ARG A 45 -38.90 -14.09 2.31
CA ARG A 45 -37.92 -13.03 2.62
C ARG A 45 -36.56 -13.71 2.89
N ALA A 46 -35.85 -14.18 1.85
CA ALA A 46 -34.99 -13.43 0.92
C ALA A 46 -33.78 -12.81 1.64
N THR A 47 -32.58 -13.37 1.39
CA THR A 47 -31.30 -12.64 1.39
C THR A 47 -31.56 -11.24 0.88
N ASP A 48 -31.02 -10.18 1.51
CA ASP A 48 -31.15 -8.84 0.93
C ASP A 48 -30.77 -8.95 -0.55
N PRO A 49 -31.75 -8.87 -1.48
CA PRO A 49 -31.47 -9.07 -2.89
C PRO A 49 -30.48 -7.99 -3.35
N ASN A 50 -30.29 -6.95 -2.53
CA ASN A 50 -29.46 -5.82 -2.83
C ASN A 50 -27.94 -6.06 -2.86
N MET A 51 -27.46 -7.16 -2.28
CA MET A 51 -26.02 -7.33 -2.00
C MET A 51 -25.41 -8.63 -2.56
N GLU A 52 -26.16 -9.48 -3.26
CA GLU A 52 -25.64 -10.72 -3.85
C GLU A 52 -24.71 -10.40 -5.03
N VAL A 53 -23.47 -10.89 -5.08
CA VAL A 53 -22.57 -10.52 -6.18
C VAL A 53 -23.08 -11.09 -7.51
N LYS A 54 -23.30 -10.20 -8.48
CA LYS A 54 -23.61 -10.54 -9.87
C LYS A 54 -22.35 -10.65 -10.70
N PHE A 55 -21.36 -9.79 -10.44
CA PHE A 55 -20.09 -9.78 -11.15
C PHE A 55 -18.99 -9.13 -10.30
N ASP A 56 -17.82 -9.76 -10.22
CA ASP A 56 -16.62 -9.20 -9.58
C ASP A 56 -15.56 -8.90 -10.65
N PHE A 57 -15.13 -7.64 -10.70
CA PHE A 57 -14.06 -7.17 -11.57
C PHE A 57 -12.98 -6.42 -10.80
N SER A 58 -12.58 -6.97 -9.65
CA SER A 58 -11.53 -6.37 -8.82
C SER A 58 -10.18 -6.27 -9.56
N PRO A 59 -9.43 -5.16 -9.40
CA PRO A 59 -9.66 -4.07 -8.45
C PRO A 59 -10.60 -2.95 -8.93
N PHE A 60 -11.28 -3.08 -10.07
CA PHE A 60 -12.08 -1.98 -10.63
C PHE A 60 -13.42 -1.79 -9.92
N LEU A 61 -14.26 -2.83 -9.90
CA LEU A 61 -15.59 -2.77 -9.30
C LEU A 61 -16.16 -4.14 -8.92
N ILE A 62 -17.25 -4.11 -8.15
CA ILE A 62 -18.19 -5.23 -7.94
C ILE A 62 -19.60 -4.76 -8.34
N GLN A 63 -20.33 -5.57 -9.11
CA GLN A 63 -21.77 -5.42 -9.35
C GLN A 63 -22.55 -6.46 -8.56
N TYR A 64 -23.61 -6.02 -7.88
CA TYR A 64 -24.54 -6.86 -7.16
C TYR A 64 -25.80 -7.20 -8.02
N LYS A 65 -26.51 -8.29 -7.72
CA LYS A 65 -27.72 -8.75 -8.44
C LYS A 65 -28.86 -7.75 -8.37
N SER A 66 -28.79 -6.88 -7.37
CA SER A 66 -29.60 -5.69 -7.17
C SER A 66 -29.48 -4.60 -8.22
N GLY A 67 -28.38 -4.63 -8.98
CA GLY A 67 -27.98 -3.53 -9.84
C GLY A 67 -27.04 -2.51 -9.16
N ARG A 68 -26.82 -2.56 -7.84
CA ARG A 68 -25.81 -1.74 -7.15
C ARG A 68 -24.41 -2.04 -7.71
N VAL A 69 -23.63 -1.00 -7.96
CA VAL A 69 -22.24 -1.08 -8.42
C VAL A 69 -21.36 -0.36 -7.42
N GLN A 70 -20.29 -1.02 -6.98
CA GLN A 70 -19.27 -0.44 -6.10
C GLN A 70 -17.95 -0.35 -6.87
N ARG A 71 -17.42 0.86 -7.05
CA ARG A 71 -16.14 1.13 -7.73
C ARG A 71 -15.05 1.39 -6.69
N PHE A 72 -13.85 0.86 -6.91
CA PHE A 72 -12.70 1.08 -6.01
C PHE A 72 -11.60 1.97 -6.62
N MET A 73 -11.75 2.34 -7.90
CA MET A 73 -10.82 3.19 -8.64
C MET A 73 -11.56 4.37 -9.30
N GLY A 74 -10.84 5.46 -9.56
CA GLY A 74 -11.36 6.61 -10.30
C GLY A 74 -12.49 7.39 -9.61
N THR A 75 -12.47 7.44 -8.28
CA THR A 75 -13.49 8.13 -7.47
C THR A 75 -13.06 9.54 -7.04
N THR A 76 -11.89 10.00 -7.47
CA THR A 76 -11.37 11.32 -7.13
C THR A 76 -11.76 12.31 -8.21
N PHE A 77 -12.30 13.47 -7.82
CA PHE A 77 -12.70 14.52 -8.76
C PHE A 77 -11.89 15.78 -8.47
N VAL A 78 -11.33 16.39 -9.51
CA VAL A 78 -10.72 17.73 -9.41
C VAL A 78 -11.58 18.77 -10.11
N PRO A 79 -11.78 19.96 -9.51
CA PRO A 79 -12.50 21.04 -10.16
C PRO A 79 -11.69 21.58 -11.36
N PRO A 80 -12.37 22.19 -12.36
CA PRO A 80 -11.68 22.88 -13.43
C PRO A 80 -10.90 24.08 -12.87
N SER A 81 -9.71 24.29 -13.39
CA SER A 81 -8.75 25.26 -12.87
C SER A 81 -7.88 25.86 -13.98
N LEU A 82 -7.19 26.96 -13.65
CA LEU A 82 -6.04 27.44 -14.41
C LEU A 82 -4.78 26.75 -13.87
N ASP A 83 -4.21 25.85 -14.65
CA ASP A 83 -2.99 25.15 -14.29
C ASP A 83 -1.80 26.12 -14.37
N SER A 84 -1.21 26.45 -13.23
CA SER A 84 -0.12 27.44 -13.13
C SER A 84 1.17 26.99 -13.82
N ARG A 85 1.37 25.67 -13.95
CA ARG A 85 2.57 25.06 -14.56
C ARG A 85 2.55 25.15 -16.08
N THR A 86 1.42 24.84 -16.69
CA THR A 86 1.26 24.77 -18.15
C THR A 86 0.57 26.02 -18.73
N GLY A 87 -0.08 26.81 -17.88
CA GLY A 87 -0.93 27.94 -18.28
C GLY A 87 -2.22 27.50 -18.98
N VAL A 88 -2.58 26.22 -18.92
CA VAL A 88 -3.81 25.69 -19.51
C VAL A 88 -4.97 26.01 -18.59
N ALA A 89 -6.01 26.63 -19.15
CA ALA A 89 -7.26 26.82 -18.45
C ALA A 89 -8.20 25.64 -18.77
N SER A 90 -8.89 25.12 -17.75
CA SER A 90 -9.91 24.09 -17.94
C SER A 90 -11.30 24.57 -17.51
N ARG A 91 -12.36 23.97 -18.08
CA ARG A 91 -13.76 24.21 -17.68
C ARG A 91 -14.65 23.03 -18.06
N ASP A 92 -15.70 22.82 -17.30
CA ASP A 92 -16.68 21.75 -17.55
C ASP A 92 -17.89 22.29 -18.30
N VAL A 93 -18.39 21.49 -19.24
CA VAL A 93 -19.57 21.81 -20.06
C VAL A 93 -20.47 20.59 -20.14
N VAL A 94 -21.75 20.78 -19.82
CA VAL A 94 -22.77 19.76 -20.04
C VAL A 94 -23.17 19.78 -21.51
N VAL A 95 -22.97 18.66 -22.21
CA VAL A 95 -23.28 18.47 -23.63
C VAL A 95 -24.73 18.03 -23.81
N ASP A 96 -25.20 17.13 -22.95
CA ASP A 96 -26.58 16.64 -22.94
C ASP A 96 -27.05 16.50 -21.49
N GLN A 97 -27.99 17.36 -21.11
CA GLN A 97 -28.57 17.39 -19.77
C GLN A 97 -29.37 16.11 -19.44
N ALA A 98 -30.04 15.53 -20.45
CA ALA A 98 -30.88 14.35 -20.25
C ALA A 98 -30.03 13.08 -20.08
N ALA A 99 -28.90 12.99 -20.78
CA ALA A 99 -27.95 11.89 -20.63
C ALA A 99 -26.95 12.09 -19.48
N GLY A 100 -26.88 13.29 -18.88
CA GLY A 100 -25.82 13.65 -17.94
C GLY A 100 -24.43 13.70 -18.58
N LEU A 101 -24.36 13.81 -19.92
CA LEU A 101 -23.11 13.79 -20.67
C LEU A 101 -22.43 15.15 -20.52
N ALA A 102 -21.22 15.13 -19.98
CA ALA A 102 -20.39 16.32 -19.80
C ALA A 102 -19.00 16.10 -20.39
N VAL A 103 -18.34 17.22 -20.69
CA VAL A 103 -16.96 17.26 -21.18
C VAL A 103 -16.16 18.26 -20.36
N ARG A 104 -14.86 17.99 -20.19
CA ARG A 104 -13.90 18.98 -19.72
C ARG A 104 -13.11 19.54 -20.89
N LEU A 105 -13.20 20.85 -21.08
CA LEU A 105 -12.45 21.59 -22.09
C LEU A 105 -11.11 22.07 -21.51
N TYR A 106 -10.04 21.99 -22.29
CA TYR A 106 -8.71 22.49 -21.95
C TYR A 106 -8.22 23.45 -23.03
N ARG A 107 -7.90 24.68 -22.63
CA ARG A 107 -7.42 25.74 -23.54
C ARG A 107 -6.00 26.18 -23.17
N PRO A 108 -5.03 26.09 -24.09
CA PRO A 108 -3.67 26.53 -23.84
C PRO A 108 -3.56 28.06 -23.75
N SER A 109 -2.54 28.55 -23.05
CA SER A 109 -2.23 29.99 -22.98
C SER A 109 -1.76 30.54 -24.32
N ARG A 110 -1.86 31.87 -24.53
CA ARG A 110 -1.31 32.54 -25.73
C ARG A 110 0.19 32.26 -25.92
N ARG A 111 0.93 32.13 -24.82
CA ARG A 111 2.37 31.82 -24.82
C ARG A 111 2.63 30.38 -25.28
N ALA A 112 1.83 29.42 -24.82
CA ALA A 112 1.91 28.02 -25.26
C ALA A 112 1.55 27.87 -26.76
N VAL A 113 0.55 28.61 -27.23
CA VAL A 113 0.18 28.64 -28.66
C VAL A 113 1.28 29.26 -29.54
N ALA A 114 1.96 30.30 -29.05
CA ALA A 114 3.09 30.92 -29.76
C ALA A 114 4.30 29.98 -29.87
N ALA A 115 4.60 29.22 -28.80
CA ALA A 115 5.67 28.22 -28.80
C ALA A 115 5.41 27.04 -29.76
N GLY A 116 4.14 26.75 -30.09
CA GLY A 116 3.72 25.77 -31.09
C GLY A 116 3.61 26.29 -32.52
N GLY A 117 4.09 27.51 -32.82
CA GLY A 117 4.12 28.08 -34.18
C GLY A 117 2.77 28.60 -34.72
N GLY A 118 1.77 28.79 -33.85
CA GLY A 118 0.37 29.03 -34.24
C GLY A 118 -0.20 30.43 -33.93
N ALA A 119 0.63 31.45 -33.72
CA ALA A 119 0.16 32.78 -33.31
C ALA A 119 -0.87 33.37 -34.31
N GLY A 120 -2.12 33.56 -33.85
CA GLY A 120 -3.21 34.17 -34.63
C GLY A 120 -4.14 33.22 -35.39
N LYS A 121 -3.92 31.88 -35.34
CA LYS A 121 -4.78 30.89 -36.02
C LYS A 121 -5.62 30.07 -35.02
N LYS A 122 -6.78 29.56 -35.47
CA LYS A 122 -7.55 28.55 -34.72
C LYS A 122 -6.67 27.30 -34.49
N LEU A 123 -6.86 26.62 -33.35
CA LEU A 123 -6.09 25.48 -32.87
C LEU A 123 -6.74 24.16 -33.33
N PRO A 124 -5.96 23.10 -33.60
CA PRO A 124 -6.51 21.76 -33.75
C PRO A 124 -7.32 21.36 -32.51
N VAL A 125 -8.37 20.56 -32.72
CA VAL A 125 -9.23 20.07 -31.64
C VAL A 125 -8.90 18.60 -31.36
N LEU A 126 -8.50 18.28 -30.13
CA LEU A 126 -8.25 16.92 -29.67
C LEU A 126 -9.44 16.45 -28.84
N VAL A 127 -10.19 15.45 -29.31
CA VAL A 127 -11.22 14.79 -28.52
C VAL A 127 -10.60 13.56 -27.87
N TYR A 128 -10.56 13.55 -26.54
CA TYR A 128 -9.91 12.55 -25.71
C TYR A 128 -10.95 11.71 -24.96
N PHE A 129 -10.77 10.39 -24.98
CA PHE A 129 -11.58 9.43 -24.23
C PHE A 129 -10.69 8.75 -23.19
N HIS A 130 -11.08 8.80 -21.92
CA HIS A 130 -10.34 8.17 -20.84
C HIS A 130 -10.44 6.64 -20.86
N GLY A 131 -9.47 5.94 -20.27
CA GLY A 131 -9.48 4.50 -20.04
C GLY A 131 -10.33 4.08 -18.85
N GLY A 132 -9.91 3.03 -18.12
CA GLY A 132 -10.67 2.47 -17.00
C GLY A 132 -11.59 1.30 -17.37
N ALA A 133 -11.22 0.54 -18.41
CA ALA A 133 -11.93 -0.67 -18.86
C ALA A 133 -13.44 -0.48 -19.12
N PHE A 134 -13.87 0.74 -19.49
CA PHE A 134 -15.27 1.17 -19.65
C PHE A 134 -16.11 1.19 -18.35
N VAL A 135 -15.50 0.94 -17.21
CA VAL A 135 -16.21 0.65 -15.95
C VAL A 135 -15.84 1.58 -14.79
N VAL A 136 -14.69 2.25 -14.84
CA VAL A 136 -14.20 3.19 -13.82
C VAL A 136 -13.55 4.42 -14.47
N GLU A 137 -13.07 5.35 -13.65
CA GLU A 137 -12.46 6.64 -14.05
C GLU A 137 -13.46 7.68 -14.59
N SER A 138 -12.98 8.91 -14.75
CA SER A 138 -13.76 10.04 -15.24
C SER A 138 -12.88 11.04 -15.98
N ALA A 139 -13.46 11.81 -16.90
CA ALA A 139 -12.80 12.99 -17.47
C ALA A 139 -12.41 14.06 -16.43
N PHE A 140 -13.00 13.98 -15.24
CA PHE A 140 -12.77 14.88 -14.12
C PHE A 140 -11.79 14.33 -13.08
N ASP A 141 -11.29 13.11 -13.29
CA ASP A 141 -10.30 12.48 -12.41
C ASP A 141 -8.95 13.21 -12.49
N LEU A 142 -8.23 13.24 -11.37
CA LEU A 142 -6.93 13.89 -11.22
C LEU A 142 -5.91 13.38 -12.25
N VAL A 143 -5.89 12.08 -12.54
CA VAL A 143 -4.93 11.44 -13.45
C VAL A 143 -5.11 11.97 -14.87
N TYR A 144 -6.33 11.92 -15.39
CA TYR A 144 -6.65 12.43 -16.73
C TYR A 144 -6.55 13.96 -16.79
N HIS A 145 -6.90 14.65 -15.72
CA HIS A 145 -6.78 16.10 -15.66
C HIS A 145 -5.33 16.55 -15.82
N ASN A 146 -4.41 15.91 -15.11
CA ASN A 146 -2.99 16.23 -15.20
C ASN A 146 -2.40 15.87 -16.58
N TYR A 147 -2.75 14.70 -17.11
CA TYR A 147 -2.32 14.28 -18.45
C TYR A 147 -2.76 15.27 -19.52
N LEU A 148 -4.03 15.71 -19.48
CA LEU A 148 -4.57 16.61 -20.48
C LEU A 148 -4.09 18.06 -20.34
N ASN A 149 -3.77 18.55 -19.14
CA ASN A 149 -3.07 19.83 -19.00
C ASN A 149 -1.71 19.79 -19.72
N ALA A 150 -0.91 18.75 -19.48
CA ALA A 150 0.40 18.60 -20.10
C ALA A 150 0.31 18.44 -21.62
N LEU A 151 -0.57 17.56 -22.09
CA LEU A 151 -0.75 17.29 -23.52
C LEU A 151 -1.30 18.51 -24.27
N THR A 152 -2.29 19.22 -23.70
CA THR A 152 -2.89 20.43 -24.30
C THR A 152 -1.82 21.51 -24.50
N ALA A 153 -1.00 21.76 -23.49
CA ALA A 153 0.07 22.75 -23.59
C ALA A 153 1.14 22.35 -24.61
N LYS A 154 1.56 21.08 -24.59
CA LYS A 154 2.65 20.59 -25.43
C LYS A 154 2.25 20.48 -26.90
N ALA A 155 1.03 20.00 -27.16
CA ALA A 155 0.53 19.86 -28.51
C ALA A 155 -0.06 21.17 -29.05
N GLY A 156 -0.29 22.19 -28.22
CA GLY A 156 -0.90 23.45 -28.66
C GLY A 156 -2.31 23.24 -29.22
N VAL A 157 -3.06 22.28 -28.67
CA VAL A 157 -4.41 21.90 -29.12
C VAL A 157 -5.46 22.45 -28.17
N LEU A 158 -6.70 22.53 -28.62
CA LEU A 158 -7.86 22.67 -27.75
C LEU A 158 -8.37 21.26 -27.44
N ALA A 159 -8.17 20.77 -26.21
CA ALA A 159 -8.57 19.40 -25.85
C ALA A 159 -9.98 19.35 -25.25
N VAL A 160 -10.71 18.27 -25.54
CA VAL A 160 -12.05 17.96 -25.06
C VAL A 160 -12.03 16.56 -24.47
N SER A 161 -12.03 16.46 -23.14
CA SER A 161 -12.11 15.18 -22.42
C SER A 161 -13.56 14.77 -22.23
N VAL A 162 -13.95 13.59 -22.70
CA VAL A 162 -15.34 13.14 -22.68
C VAL A 162 -15.62 12.28 -21.45
N ASN A 163 -16.59 12.69 -20.63
CA ASN A 163 -17.06 11.92 -19.48
C ASN A 163 -18.23 11.01 -19.90
N TYR A 164 -17.92 9.93 -20.61
CA TYR A 164 -18.91 8.99 -21.11
C TYR A 164 -19.48 8.11 -19.98
N ARG A 165 -20.70 7.60 -20.14
CA ARG A 165 -21.33 6.74 -19.13
C ARG A 165 -20.66 5.37 -19.07
N LEU A 166 -20.52 4.87 -17.85
CA LEU A 166 -19.80 3.64 -17.55
C LEU A 166 -20.71 2.42 -17.50
N ALA A 167 -20.16 1.27 -17.88
CA ALA A 167 -20.74 -0.03 -17.57
C ALA A 167 -20.55 -0.34 -16.06
N PRO A 168 -21.43 -1.17 -15.46
CA PRO A 168 -22.57 -1.87 -16.07
C PRO A 168 -23.89 -1.10 -16.06
N GLU A 169 -23.98 0.08 -15.45
CA GLU A 169 -25.21 0.90 -15.43
C GLU A 169 -25.62 1.30 -16.86
N HIS A 170 -24.62 1.54 -17.71
CA HIS A 170 -24.78 1.82 -19.13
C HIS A 170 -23.84 0.92 -19.97
N PRO A 171 -24.21 -0.35 -20.23
CA PRO A 171 -23.38 -1.27 -21.00
C PRO A 171 -23.15 -0.78 -22.43
N LEU A 172 -22.10 -1.28 -23.08
CA LEU A 172 -21.85 -0.97 -24.49
C LEU A 172 -23.08 -1.30 -25.36
N PRO A 173 -23.48 -0.42 -26.29
CA PRO A 173 -22.68 0.66 -26.88
C PRO A 173 -22.83 2.06 -26.24
N ALA A 174 -23.40 2.20 -25.03
CA ALA A 174 -23.68 3.53 -24.45
C ALA A 174 -22.46 4.47 -24.43
N ALA A 175 -21.29 3.98 -24.02
CA ALA A 175 -20.06 4.77 -24.06
C ALA A 175 -19.68 5.22 -25.49
N TYR A 176 -19.94 4.40 -26.51
CA TYR A 176 -19.72 4.77 -27.92
C TYR A 176 -20.74 5.82 -28.40
N ASP A 177 -22.00 5.72 -27.96
CA ASP A 177 -23.05 6.68 -28.32
C ASP A 177 -22.84 8.03 -27.64
N ASP A 178 -22.46 8.04 -26.37
CA ASP A 178 -22.08 9.25 -25.62
C ASP A 178 -20.88 9.94 -26.26
N SER A 179 -19.86 9.14 -26.59
CA SER A 179 -18.67 9.63 -27.25
C SER A 179 -18.99 10.18 -28.65
N TRP A 180 -19.94 9.56 -29.36
CA TRP A 180 -20.42 10.04 -30.65
C TRP A 180 -21.20 11.36 -30.53
N ALA A 181 -22.08 11.48 -29.54
CA ALA A 181 -22.80 12.71 -29.23
C ALA A 181 -21.83 13.84 -28.85
N ALA A 182 -20.83 13.57 -28.01
CA ALA A 182 -19.78 14.51 -27.67
C ALA A 182 -18.98 14.95 -28.91
N LEU A 183 -18.59 14.02 -29.79
CA LEU A 183 -17.91 14.35 -31.04
C LEU A 183 -18.78 15.22 -31.96
N ALA A 184 -20.07 14.89 -32.11
CA ALA A 184 -21.01 15.68 -32.90
C ALA A 184 -21.16 17.10 -32.33
N TRP A 185 -21.25 17.23 -31.01
CA TRP A 185 -21.30 18.52 -30.32
C TRP A 185 -20.01 19.33 -30.53
N VAL A 186 -18.83 18.70 -30.45
CA VAL A 186 -17.55 19.35 -30.75
C VAL A 186 -17.52 19.86 -32.19
N LEU A 187 -17.94 19.05 -33.16
CA LEU A 187 -17.97 19.41 -34.58
C LEU A 187 -18.96 20.53 -34.91
N ALA A 188 -20.06 20.63 -34.15
CA ALA A 188 -21.03 21.73 -34.26
C ALA A 188 -20.45 23.03 -33.66
N ASN A 189 -19.82 22.94 -32.50
CA ASN A 189 -19.35 24.11 -31.75
C ASN A 189 -18.01 24.68 -32.23
N ALA A 190 -17.17 23.87 -32.89
CA ALA A 190 -15.92 24.35 -33.48
C ALA A 190 -16.12 25.19 -34.78
N ARG A 191 -17.34 25.23 -35.32
CA ARG A 191 -17.70 26.08 -36.48
C ARG A 191 -17.80 27.56 -36.08
N ARG A 192 -17.66 28.46 -37.06
CA ARG A 192 -17.85 29.91 -36.84
C ARG A 192 -19.31 30.15 -36.41
N GLY A 193 -19.50 30.80 -35.26
CA GLY A 193 -20.83 31.03 -34.67
C GLY A 193 -21.38 29.89 -33.80
N GLY A 194 -20.56 28.87 -33.47
CA GLY A 194 -20.93 27.82 -32.52
C GLY A 194 -21.22 28.36 -31.10
N GLY A 195 -22.05 27.66 -30.34
CA GLY A 195 -22.53 28.10 -29.03
C GLY A 195 -21.46 28.10 -27.93
N ASP A 196 -20.48 27.21 -28.00
CA ASP A 196 -19.37 27.18 -27.05
C ASP A 196 -18.28 28.22 -27.40
N PRO A 197 -17.96 29.17 -26.52
CA PRO A 197 -17.04 30.27 -26.84
C PRO A 197 -15.57 29.84 -26.99
N TRP A 198 -15.14 28.72 -26.40
CA TRP A 198 -13.75 28.26 -26.59
C TRP A 198 -13.61 27.51 -27.92
N LEU A 199 -14.52 26.60 -28.23
CA LEU A 199 -14.52 25.87 -29.50
C LEU A 199 -14.77 26.79 -30.70
N SER A 200 -15.74 27.69 -30.63
CA SER A 200 -16.10 28.56 -31.76
C SER A 200 -15.03 29.61 -32.07
N ARG A 201 -14.36 30.16 -31.05
CA ARG A 201 -13.32 31.19 -31.20
C ARG A 201 -11.93 30.60 -31.43
N HIS A 202 -11.60 29.52 -30.75
CA HIS A 202 -10.24 28.97 -30.74
C HIS A 202 -10.11 27.62 -31.43
N GLY A 203 -11.16 26.83 -31.60
CA GLY A 203 -11.09 25.51 -32.25
C GLY A 203 -11.19 25.57 -33.77
N ASP A 204 -10.44 24.69 -34.44
CA ASP A 204 -10.43 24.47 -35.88
C ASP A 204 -11.14 23.15 -36.24
N ALA A 205 -12.39 23.25 -36.72
CA ALA A 205 -13.21 22.10 -37.09
C ALA A 205 -12.68 21.30 -38.30
N SER A 206 -11.67 21.80 -39.03
CA SER A 206 -11.01 21.06 -40.11
C SER A 206 -9.84 20.19 -39.64
N ARG A 207 -9.40 20.36 -38.38
CA ARG A 207 -8.28 19.64 -37.78
C ARG A 207 -8.70 19.00 -36.46
N VAL A 208 -9.58 17.99 -36.56
CA VAL A 208 -10.05 17.21 -35.41
C VAL A 208 -9.26 15.92 -35.28
N PHE A 209 -8.81 15.61 -34.08
CA PHE A 209 -8.08 14.38 -33.75
C PHE A 209 -8.83 13.63 -32.67
N LEU A 210 -8.89 12.30 -32.80
CA LEU A 210 -9.43 11.41 -31.77
C LEU A 210 -8.26 10.74 -31.05
N ALA A 211 -8.30 10.69 -29.72
CA ALA A 211 -7.32 9.97 -28.93
C ALA A 211 -7.94 9.32 -27.70
N GLY A 212 -7.29 8.29 -27.18
CA GLY A 212 -7.64 7.72 -25.89
C GLY A 212 -6.74 6.56 -25.53
N ASP A 213 -6.74 6.24 -24.24
CA ASP A 213 -5.95 5.15 -23.66
C ASP A 213 -6.83 3.95 -23.29
N SER A 214 -6.29 2.73 -23.39
CA SER A 214 -7.00 1.51 -22.99
C SER A 214 -8.41 1.43 -23.61
N ALA A 215 -9.47 1.41 -22.79
CA ALA A 215 -10.87 1.50 -23.23
C ALA A 215 -11.17 2.75 -24.07
N GLY A 216 -10.61 3.91 -23.72
CA GLY A 216 -10.71 5.14 -24.51
C GLY A 216 -10.04 5.03 -25.87
N GLY A 217 -8.92 4.30 -25.98
CA GLY A 217 -8.29 3.97 -27.25
C GLY A 217 -9.20 3.10 -28.13
N ASN A 218 -9.88 2.14 -27.52
CA ASN A 218 -10.91 1.36 -28.19
C ASN A 218 -12.09 2.23 -28.69
N ILE A 219 -12.57 3.19 -27.88
CA ILE A 219 -13.60 4.17 -28.29
C ILE A 219 -13.12 4.99 -29.49
N ALA A 220 -11.90 5.53 -29.43
CA ALA A 220 -11.34 6.35 -30.50
C ALA A 220 -11.30 5.60 -31.85
N HIS A 221 -10.91 4.32 -31.86
CA HIS A 221 -10.98 3.48 -33.06
C HIS A 221 -12.41 3.33 -33.59
N ASN A 222 -13.34 2.91 -32.73
CA ASN A 222 -14.72 2.61 -33.14
C ASN A 222 -15.46 3.86 -33.65
N LEU A 223 -15.23 5.02 -33.02
CA LEU A 223 -15.79 6.30 -33.49
C LEU A 223 -15.22 6.72 -34.83
N ALA A 224 -13.92 6.53 -35.06
CA ALA A 224 -13.33 6.82 -36.35
C ALA A 224 -13.93 5.94 -37.45
N MET A 225 -14.09 4.63 -37.19
CA MET A 225 -14.75 3.71 -38.12
C MET A 225 -16.22 4.11 -38.37
N ARG A 226 -16.96 4.51 -37.33
CA ARG A 226 -18.34 5.01 -37.43
C ARG A 226 -18.42 6.29 -38.28
N ALA A 227 -17.48 7.23 -38.08
CA ALA A 227 -17.39 8.45 -38.89
C ALA A 227 -17.07 8.16 -40.36
N GLY A 228 -16.40 7.06 -40.69
CA GLY A 228 -16.18 6.60 -42.05
C GLY A 228 -17.43 6.05 -42.75
N GLN A 229 -18.46 5.69 -41.98
CA GLN A 229 -19.73 5.18 -42.48
C GLN A 229 -20.78 6.28 -42.66
N HIS A 230 -20.63 7.39 -41.94
CA HIS A 230 -21.53 8.54 -42.00
C HIS A 230 -20.83 9.74 -42.66
N ASP A 231 -21.39 10.27 -43.76
CA ASP A 231 -20.82 11.38 -44.54
C ASP A 231 -20.70 12.71 -43.75
N HIS A 232 -21.22 12.76 -42.52
CA HIS A 232 -21.30 13.94 -41.65
C HIS A 232 -19.96 14.41 -41.03
N GLY A 233 -18.83 13.75 -41.30
CA GLY A 233 -17.56 14.12 -40.69
C GLY A 233 -16.30 13.45 -41.21
N ALA A 234 -16.40 12.55 -42.19
CA ALA A 234 -15.24 11.83 -42.74
C ALA A 234 -14.09 12.76 -43.18
N ALA A 235 -14.42 13.93 -43.74
CA ALA A 235 -13.43 14.92 -44.18
C ALA A 235 -12.74 15.73 -43.05
N ARG A 236 -13.06 15.49 -41.76
CA ARG A 236 -12.62 16.35 -40.63
C ARG A 236 -11.75 15.67 -39.58
N ILE A 237 -11.81 14.34 -39.46
CA ILE A 237 -10.96 13.59 -38.53
C ILE A 237 -9.62 13.38 -39.20
N ARG A 238 -8.59 14.12 -38.79
CA ARG A 238 -7.30 14.12 -39.48
C ARG A 238 -6.35 13.04 -38.99
N GLY A 239 -6.51 12.58 -37.75
CA GLY A 239 -5.74 11.51 -37.16
C GLY A 239 -6.44 10.84 -35.98
N VAL A 240 -6.06 9.59 -35.72
CA VAL A 240 -6.52 8.80 -34.57
C VAL A 240 -5.28 8.31 -33.81
N ALA A 241 -5.25 8.52 -32.50
CA ALA A 241 -4.21 8.00 -31.63
C ALA A 241 -4.79 6.96 -30.66
N LEU A 242 -4.24 5.75 -30.73
CA LEU A 242 -4.66 4.60 -29.94
C LEU A 242 -3.55 4.30 -28.94
N LEU A 243 -3.80 4.58 -27.67
CA LEU A 243 -2.78 4.49 -26.64
C LEU A 243 -3.01 3.22 -25.80
N ASP A 244 -2.13 2.22 -25.91
CA ASP A 244 -2.30 0.89 -25.29
C ASP A 244 -3.76 0.38 -25.35
N PRO A 245 -4.42 0.37 -26.52
CA PRO A 245 -5.87 0.22 -26.59
C PRO A 245 -6.33 -1.16 -26.11
N TYR A 246 -7.53 -1.18 -25.53
CA TYR A 246 -8.20 -2.38 -25.05
C TYR A 246 -8.74 -3.21 -26.23
N PHE A 247 -7.87 -4.00 -26.86
CA PHE A 247 -8.20 -4.94 -27.92
C PHE A 247 -7.97 -6.37 -27.48
N LEU A 248 -8.85 -7.26 -27.93
CA LEU A 248 -8.87 -8.69 -27.64
C LEU A 248 -8.92 -9.49 -28.95
N GLY A 249 -8.40 -10.71 -28.93
CA GLY A 249 -8.47 -11.65 -30.04
C GLY A 249 -9.57 -12.69 -29.89
N ARG A 250 -9.66 -13.63 -30.86
CA ARG A 250 -10.56 -14.80 -30.76
C ARG A 250 -10.14 -15.79 -29.66
N TYR A 251 -8.84 -15.84 -29.36
CA TYR A 251 -8.26 -16.68 -28.31
C TYR A 251 -7.72 -15.77 -27.22
N VAL A 252 -8.48 -15.61 -26.16
CA VAL A 252 -8.13 -14.82 -24.97
C VAL A 252 -8.42 -15.66 -23.73
N ASP A 253 -7.77 -15.32 -22.62
CA ASP A 253 -8.00 -16.03 -21.38
C ASP A 253 -9.47 -15.90 -20.92
N PRO A 254 -10.00 -16.88 -20.16
CA PRO A 254 -11.37 -16.85 -19.70
C PRO A 254 -11.74 -15.61 -18.86
N GLY A 255 -10.76 -14.95 -18.22
CA GLY A 255 -10.97 -13.73 -17.46
C GLY A 255 -11.32 -12.54 -18.36
N ALA A 256 -10.51 -12.29 -19.40
CA ALA A 256 -10.76 -11.24 -20.38
C ALA A 256 -12.09 -11.45 -21.13
N GLN A 257 -12.44 -12.70 -21.45
CA GLN A 257 -13.73 -13.03 -22.07
C GLN A 257 -14.92 -12.71 -21.15
N ARG A 258 -14.83 -13.05 -19.85
CA ARG A 258 -15.86 -12.70 -18.87
C ARG A 258 -15.99 -11.19 -18.67
N ALA A 259 -14.88 -10.48 -18.55
CA ALA A 259 -14.85 -9.03 -18.41
C ALA A 259 -15.51 -8.33 -19.61
N TRP A 260 -15.14 -8.72 -20.84
CA TRP A 260 -15.76 -8.16 -22.04
C TRP A 260 -17.26 -8.46 -22.11
N GLY A 261 -17.67 -9.69 -21.81
CA GLY A 261 -19.07 -10.09 -21.73
C GLY A 261 -19.86 -9.26 -20.72
N PHE A 262 -19.27 -8.91 -19.58
CA PHE A 262 -19.89 -8.02 -18.60
C PHE A 262 -20.03 -6.58 -19.12
N ILE A 263 -18.95 -6.02 -19.67
CA ILE A 263 -18.91 -4.64 -20.20
C ILE A 263 -19.97 -4.43 -21.30
N CYS A 264 -20.21 -5.44 -22.14
CA CYS A 264 -21.20 -5.39 -23.22
C CYS A 264 -22.56 -6.00 -22.87
N ALA A 265 -22.77 -6.43 -21.62
CA ALA A 265 -23.96 -7.18 -21.19
C ALA A 265 -24.28 -8.37 -22.13
N GLY A 266 -23.25 -9.08 -22.57
CA GLY A 266 -23.34 -10.27 -23.43
C GLY A 266 -23.67 -9.99 -24.91
N ARG A 267 -23.88 -8.74 -25.30
CA ARG A 267 -24.31 -8.37 -26.67
C ARG A 267 -23.24 -8.65 -27.73
N TYR A 268 -21.96 -8.59 -27.34
CA TYR A 268 -20.83 -8.69 -28.26
C TYR A 268 -19.81 -9.70 -27.74
N GLY A 269 -19.53 -10.76 -28.49
CA GLY A 269 -18.44 -11.69 -28.15
C GLY A 269 -17.05 -11.09 -28.35
N THR A 270 -16.00 -11.76 -27.88
CA THR A 270 -14.60 -11.32 -28.06
C THR A 270 -14.13 -11.35 -29.50
N GLY A 271 -14.85 -12.04 -30.40
CA GLY A 271 -14.63 -11.97 -31.85
C GLY A 271 -15.29 -10.76 -32.52
N HIS A 272 -16.07 -9.95 -31.80
CA HIS A 272 -16.80 -8.82 -32.37
C HIS A 272 -15.84 -7.66 -32.72
N PRO A 273 -16.04 -6.95 -33.85
CA PRO A 273 -15.19 -5.84 -34.27
C PRO A 273 -14.95 -4.73 -33.25
N TYR A 274 -15.87 -4.54 -32.30
CA TYR A 274 -15.72 -3.55 -31.24
C TYR A 274 -14.48 -3.76 -30.37
N VAL A 275 -14.13 -5.01 -30.06
CA VAL A 275 -12.93 -5.33 -29.25
C VAL A 275 -11.87 -6.08 -30.04
N ASN A 276 -12.27 -6.76 -31.11
CA ASN A 276 -11.38 -7.41 -32.05
C ASN A 276 -11.45 -6.72 -33.43
N PRO A 277 -10.81 -5.55 -33.58
CA PRO A 277 -10.80 -4.84 -34.85
C PRO A 277 -10.20 -5.66 -36.01
N THR A 278 -9.33 -6.64 -35.74
CA THR A 278 -8.79 -7.53 -36.78
C THR A 278 -9.84 -8.46 -37.40
N ALA A 279 -11.03 -8.58 -36.78
CA ALA A 279 -12.18 -9.26 -37.36
C ALA A 279 -12.91 -8.44 -38.44
N LEU A 280 -12.56 -7.15 -38.62
CA LEU A 280 -13.12 -6.32 -39.68
C LEU A 280 -12.69 -6.84 -41.06
N PRO A 281 -13.59 -6.87 -42.07
CA PRO A 281 -13.21 -7.26 -43.42
C PRO A 281 -12.23 -6.24 -44.01
N PRO A 282 -11.31 -6.65 -44.90
CA PRO A 282 -10.33 -5.76 -45.53
C PRO A 282 -10.94 -4.48 -46.13
N ALA A 283 -12.13 -4.55 -46.71
CA ALA A 283 -12.84 -3.41 -47.28
C ALA A 283 -13.30 -2.37 -46.23
N ALA A 284 -13.56 -2.78 -44.98
CA ALA A 284 -13.99 -1.85 -43.92
C ALA A 284 -12.87 -0.90 -43.51
N TRP A 285 -11.63 -1.38 -43.45
CA TRP A 285 -10.46 -0.56 -43.11
C TRP A 285 -10.24 0.60 -44.08
N ARG A 286 -10.59 0.42 -45.36
CA ARG A 286 -10.53 1.50 -46.37
C ARG A 286 -11.47 2.66 -46.08
N ARG A 287 -12.49 2.45 -45.23
CA ARG A 287 -13.45 3.47 -44.81
C ARG A 287 -12.97 4.28 -43.61
N LEU A 288 -11.87 3.91 -42.95
CA LEU A 288 -11.34 4.70 -41.84
C LEU A 288 -11.00 6.11 -42.35
N PRO A 289 -11.71 7.17 -41.90
CA PRO A 289 -11.69 8.48 -42.55
C PRO A 289 -10.45 9.29 -42.22
N SER A 290 -9.61 8.82 -41.29
CA SER A 290 -8.37 9.49 -40.94
C SER A 290 -7.29 9.24 -42.00
N ALA A 291 -6.38 10.19 -42.14
CA ALA A 291 -5.19 10.00 -42.96
C ALA A 291 -4.03 9.37 -42.16
N ARG A 292 -4.17 9.30 -40.83
CA ARG A 292 -3.11 8.90 -39.91
C ARG A 292 -3.66 8.13 -38.72
N VAL A 293 -2.95 7.09 -38.35
CA VAL A 293 -3.17 6.32 -37.13
C VAL A 293 -1.85 6.20 -36.40
N LEU A 294 -1.82 6.62 -35.14
CA LEU A 294 -0.73 6.36 -34.21
C LEU A 294 -1.18 5.28 -33.24
N MET A 295 -0.42 4.19 -33.16
CA MET A 295 -0.55 3.17 -32.14
C MET A 295 0.64 3.30 -31.18
N THR A 296 0.38 3.42 -29.88
CA THR A 296 1.42 3.28 -28.86
C THR A 296 1.19 1.98 -28.09
N VAL A 297 2.27 1.24 -27.83
CA VAL A 297 2.25 -0.08 -27.18
C VAL A 297 3.33 -0.14 -26.12
N SER A 298 2.94 -0.40 -24.87
CA SER A 298 3.83 -0.82 -23.80
C SER A 298 4.27 -2.28 -24.01
N ASP A 299 5.58 -2.57 -23.92
CA ASP A 299 6.10 -3.91 -24.28
C ASP A 299 5.80 -5.01 -23.24
N GLN A 300 5.61 -4.65 -21.96
CA GLN A 300 5.18 -5.56 -20.90
C GLN A 300 3.64 -5.63 -20.79
N ASP A 301 2.90 -4.95 -21.68
CA ASP A 301 1.44 -5.02 -21.72
C ASP A 301 0.97 -6.38 -22.26
N ARG A 302 0.12 -7.06 -21.47
CA ARG A 302 -0.52 -8.33 -21.87
C ARG A 302 -1.42 -8.19 -23.10
N LEU A 303 -1.91 -6.98 -23.40
CA LEU A 303 -2.68 -6.68 -24.61
C LEU A 303 -1.80 -6.37 -25.83
N GLY A 304 -0.49 -6.19 -25.63
CA GLY A 304 0.48 -5.83 -26.66
C GLY A 304 0.42 -6.68 -27.95
N PRO A 305 0.25 -8.02 -27.88
CA PRO A 305 0.10 -8.84 -29.10
C PRO A 305 -1.08 -8.41 -29.99
N PHE A 306 -2.23 -8.07 -29.41
CA PHE A 306 -3.43 -7.66 -30.15
C PHE A 306 -3.25 -6.26 -30.77
N GLN A 307 -2.56 -5.36 -30.05
CA GLN A 307 -2.26 -4.01 -30.52
C GLN A 307 -1.28 -4.02 -31.71
N ARG A 308 -0.29 -4.92 -31.69
CA ARG A 308 0.61 -5.16 -32.84
C ARG A 308 -0.14 -5.75 -34.04
N ALA A 309 -0.97 -6.77 -33.80
CA ALA A 309 -1.79 -7.39 -34.84
C ALA A 309 -2.75 -6.39 -35.52
N TYR A 310 -3.29 -5.41 -34.77
CA TYR A 310 -4.07 -4.31 -35.34
C TYR A 310 -3.29 -3.51 -36.38
N VAL A 311 -2.05 -3.13 -36.07
CA VAL A 311 -1.22 -2.30 -36.97
C VAL A 311 -0.89 -3.07 -38.24
N ASP A 312 -0.57 -4.36 -38.11
CA ASP A 312 -0.28 -5.23 -39.25
C ASP A 312 -1.53 -5.40 -40.14
N ALA A 313 -2.70 -5.63 -39.54
CA ALA A 313 -3.97 -5.71 -40.26
C ALA A 313 -4.30 -4.40 -40.99
N LEU A 314 -4.14 -3.25 -40.33
CA LEU A 314 -4.38 -1.94 -40.93
C LEU A 314 -3.45 -1.68 -42.12
N ARG A 315 -2.15 -1.97 -41.99
CA ARG A 315 -1.15 -1.83 -43.07
C ARG A 315 -1.43 -2.78 -44.25
N GLY A 316 -1.90 -4.00 -43.97
CA GLY A 316 -2.25 -4.99 -44.99
C GLY A 316 -3.62 -4.79 -45.65
N SER A 317 -4.47 -3.90 -45.13
CA SER A 317 -5.86 -3.75 -45.57
C SER A 317 -6.07 -2.95 -46.87
N GLY A 318 -5.04 -2.24 -47.33
CA GLY A 318 -5.14 -1.29 -48.45
C GLY A 318 -5.82 0.04 -48.08
N TRP A 319 -5.90 0.38 -46.79
CA TRP A 319 -6.20 1.73 -46.32
C TRP A 319 -5.10 2.71 -46.77
N GLY A 320 -5.47 3.85 -47.36
CA GLY A 320 -4.55 4.79 -48.01
C GLY A 320 -3.81 5.75 -47.08
N GLY A 321 -3.94 5.60 -45.75
CA GLY A 321 -3.31 6.46 -44.75
C GLY A 321 -1.99 5.92 -44.19
N ARG A 322 -1.42 6.64 -43.22
CA ARG A 322 -0.15 6.27 -42.56
C ARG A 322 -0.39 5.70 -41.16
N ALA A 323 0.03 4.45 -40.93
CA ALA A 323 -0.02 3.79 -39.63
C ALA A 323 1.37 3.76 -38.96
N GLN A 324 1.51 4.44 -37.82
CA GLN A 324 2.72 4.46 -36.99
C GLN A 324 2.54 3.60 -35.74
N LEU A 325 3.55 2.78 -35.43
CA LEU A 325 3.61 1.99 -34.21
C LEU A 325 4.79 2.51 -33.38
N TYR A 326 4.52 2.89 -32.15
CA TYR A 326 5.50 3.33 -31.17
C TYR A 326 5.47 2.38 -29.98
N VAL A 327 6.49 1.53 -29.87
CA VAL A 327 6.63 0.59 -28.75
C VAL A 327 7.47 1.23 -27.67
N THR A 328 7.00 1.19 -26.42
CA THR A 328 7.71 1.69 -25.26
C THR A 328 8.29 0.52 -24.46
N PRO A 329 9.63 0.34 -24.45
CA PRO A 329 10.25 -0.79 -23.77
C PRO A 329 10.22 -0.68 -22.23
N GLY A 330 10.15 -1.82 -21.55
CA GLY A 330 10.11 -1.98 -20.10
C GLY A 330 8.89 -1.41 -19.38
N GLU A 331 7.82 -1.05 -20.09
CA GLU A 331 6.68 -0.35 -19.48
C GLU A 331 5.41 -1.21 -19.45
N GLY A 332 4.60 -1.02 -18.41
CA GLY A 332 3.29 -1.66 -18.26
C GLY A 332 2.16 -0.88 -18.94
N HIS A 333 0.96 -1.44 -18.89
CA HIS A 333 -0.24 -0.87 -19.53
C HIS A 333 -0.50 0.58 -19.06
N CYS A 334 -0.61 1.51 -20.02
CA CYS A 334 -0.91 2.92 -19.79
C CYS A 334 0.03 3.65 -18.80
N TYR A 335 1.31 3.24 -18.74
CA TYR A 335 2.31 3.78 -17.79
C TYR A 335 2.38 5.33 -17.76
N PHE A 336 2.12 5.98 -18.90
CA PHE A 336 2.23 7.41 -19.10
C PHE A 336 1.20 8.23 -18.31
N LEU A 337 0.10 7.62 -17.84
CA LEU A 337 -0.91 8.30 -17.03
C LEU A 337 -0.45 8.53 -15.58
N ASN A 338 0.27 7.56 -15.02
CA ASN A 338 0.71 7.58 -13.62
C ASN A 338 2.15 8.11 -13.45
N ASN A 339 2.81 8.47 -14.55
CA ASN A 339 4.19 8.94 -14.56
C ASN A 339 4.42 9.98 -15.68
N LEU A 340 3.72 11.11 -15.61
CA LEU A 340 3.72 12.17 -16.63
C LEU A 340 5.08 12.82 -16.86
N ASP A 341 5.91 12.85 -15.81
CA ASP A 341 7.23 13.44 -15.85
C ASP A 341 8.29 12.48 -16.44
N SER A 342 7.93 11.20 -16.62
CA SER A 342 8.76 10.23 -17.33
C SER A 342 9.02 10.72 -18.76
N PRO A 343 10.26 10.71 -19.24
CA PRO A 343 10.59 11.07 -20.59
C PRO A 343 10.19 10.04 -21.65
N LYS A 344 9.84 8.82 -21.23
CA LYS A 344 9.04 7.94 -22.07
C LYS A 344 7.63 8.52 -22.22
N ALA A 345 6.99 9.01 -21.14
CA ALA A 345 5.70 9.71 -21.21
C ALA A 345 5.79 11.04 -21.97
N ALA A 346 6.88 11.80 -21.80
CA ALA A 346 7.13 13.02 -22.57
C ALA A 346 7.37 12.73 -24.05
N MET A 347 8.07 11.65 -24.40
CA MET A 347 8.23 11.20 -25.78
C MET A 347 6.89 10.74 -26.34
N HIS A 348 6.14 9.93 -25.60
CA HIS A 348 4.79 9.53 -25.94
C HIS A 348 3.90 10.74 -26.24
N MET A 349 3.87 11.75 -25.36
CA MET A 349 3.14 13.01 -25.58
C MET A 349 3.69 13.82 -26.75
N ALA A 350 5.01 13.79 -27.00
CA ALA A 350 5.60 14.45 -28.17
C ALA A 350 5.24 13.75 -29.48
N THR A 351 5.22 12.42 -29.50
CA THR A 351 4.78 11.60 -30.64
C THR A 351 3.30 11.86 -30.93
N LEU A 352 2.47 11.97 -29.88
CA LEU A 352 1.06 12.36 -30.00
C LEU A 352 0.89 13.80 -30.50
N ALA A 353 1.63 14.75 -29.94
CA ALA A 353 1.64 16.14 -30.37
C ALA A 353 2.10 16.29 -31.84
N ALA A 354 3.14 15.57 -32.25
CA ALA A 354 3.63 15.57 -33.63
C ALA A 354 2.60 14.98 -34.60
N CYS A 355 1.89 13.92 -34.19
CA CYS A 355 0.77 13.37 -34.94
C CYS A 355 -0.35 14.42 -35.14
N ALA A 356 -0.62 15.24 -34.11
CA ALA A 356 -1.64 16.28 -34.12
C ALA A 356 -1.24 17.56 -34.90
N MET A 357 0.05 17.89 -35.02
CA MET A 357 0.50 19.22 -35.46
C MET A 357 1.01 19.35 -36.92
N ASN A 358 1.55 18.31 -37.56
CA ASN A 358 2.27 18.48 -38.84
C ASN A 358 1.44 18.14 -40.10
N GLY A 359 1.09 19.13 -40.92
CA GLY A 359 0.57 18.95 -42.29
C GLY A 359 1.64 18.45 -43.29
N GLU A 360 1.25 17.57 -44.21
CA GLU A 360 1.83 17.24 -45.54
C GLU A 360 3.34 16.98 -45.77
N GLY A 361 4.21 17.00 -44.76
CA GLY A 361 5.59 16.51 -44.89
C GLY A 361 5.68 14.97 -44.95
N THR A 362 6.44 14.45 -45.90
CA THR A 362 6.84 13.04 -46.06
C THR A 362 7.33 12.43 -44.74
N VAL A 363 6.60 11.44 -44.21
CA VAL A 363 7.18 10.41 -43.33
C VAL A 363 7.16 9.14 -44.16
N GLY A 364 8.05 9.09 -45.15
CA GLY A 364 8.43 7.84 -45.80
C GLY A 364 9.30 7.09 -44.81
N SER A 365 8.88 5.87 -44.42
CA SER A 365 9.70 4.90 -43.66
C SER A 365 10.73 5.49 -42.69
N CYS A 366 10.32 6.33 -41.73
CA CYS A 366 11.29 6.89 -40.80
C CYS A 366 11.63 5.84 -39.74
N ARG A 367 12.78 5.18 -39.93
CA ARG A 367 13.58 4.68 -38.81
C ARG A 367 13.87 5.87 -37.89
N ILE A 368 14.22 5.58 -36.63
CA ILE A 368 14.32 6.46 -35.46
C ILE A 368 15.17 7.75 -35.62
N TYR A 369 15.72 8.03 -36.81
CA TYR A 369 16.69 9.10 -37.11
C TYR A 369 16.12 10.32 -37.86
N ASP A 370 15.00 10.25 -38.57
CA ASP A 370 14.59 11.35 -39.48
C ASP A 370 13.71 12.45 -38.84
N LEU A 371 13.16 12.21 -37.64
CA LEU A 371 12.41 13.23 -36.87
C LEU A 371 13.30 14.15 -36.03
N LEU A 372 14.63 13.92 -36.04
CA LEU A 372 15.61 14.82 -35.46
C LEU A 372 15.78 16.13 -36.26
N ASP A 373 15.40 16.13 -37.54
CA ASP A 373 15.62 17.26 -38.44
C ASP A 373 14.64 18.42 -38.21
N LEU A 374 13.46 18.17 -37.62
CA LEU A 374 12.52 19.24 -37.27
C LEU A 374 12.86 19.89 -35.92
N VAL A 375 13.61 19.19 -35.07
CA VAL A 375 14.10 19.70 -33.77
C VAL A 375 15.40 20.50 -33.94
N THR A 376 16.10 20.36 -35.07
CA THR A 376 17.34 21.09 -35.39
C THR A 376 17.14 22.51 -35.92
N ALA A 377 15.90 22.97 -36.16
CA ALA A 377 15.65 24.33 -36.66
C ALA A 377 15.54 25.42 -35.56
N VAL A 378 15.41 25.04 -34.28
CA VAL A 378 15.17 26.01 -33.19
C VAL A 378 16.25 25.99 -32.10
N VAL A 379 17.26 25.12 -32.21
CA VAL A 379 18.40 25.13 -31.28
C VAL A 379 19.71 25.07 -32.05
N PRO A 380 20.59 26.08 -31.91
CA PRO A 380 21.85 26.14 -32.64
C PRO A 380 22.71 24.89 -32.41
N SER A 381 23.26 24.43 -33.52
CA SER A 381 24.19 23.32 -33.71
C SER A 381 25.27 23.20 -32.63
N HIS A 382 25.28 22.06 -31.93
CA HIS A 382 26.50 21.34 -31.54
C HIS A 382 26.23 19.82 -31.65
N GLY A 383 26.83 19.17 -32.66
CA GLY A 383 27.04 17.72 -32.72
C GLY A 383 25.86 16.85 -33.21
N ARG A 384 25.75 16.65 -34.52
CA ARG A 384 24.96 15.55 -35.12
C ARG A 384 25.66 14.22 -34.84
N GLY A 385 25.02 13.35 -34.07
CA GLY A 385 25.41 11.95 -33.89
C GLY A 385 24.18 11.14 -33.50
N CYS A 386 23.90 10.08 -34.25
CA CYS A 386 23.00 8.95 -33.93
C CYS A 386 22.54 8.95 -32.45
N ILE A 387 21.26 9.21 -32.14
CA ILE A 387 20.73 9.08 -30.76
C ILE A 387 20.76 7.60 -30.39
N THR A 388 21.91 7.21 -29.87
CA THR A 388 22.19 5.89 -29.36
C THR A 388 22.22 6.07 -27.86
N ILE A 389 21.46 5.27 -27.13
CA ILE A 389 21.57 5.25 -25.67
C ILE A 389 22.96 4.69 -25.35
N ASP A 390 23.70 5.46 -24.59
CA ASP A 390 25.00 5.05 -24.05
C ASP A 390 24.80 4.38 -22.68
N PHE A 391 23.87 4.91 -21.88
CA PHE A 391 23.55 4.38 -20.57
C PHE A 391 22.06 4.51 -20.24
N ASP A 392 21.45 3.44 -19.75
CA ASP A 392 20.05 3.41 -19.32
C ASP A 392 19.97 2.96 -17.86
N MET A 393 19.43 3.83 -17.02
CA MET A 393 19.19 3.61 -15.59
C MET A 393 17.71 3.84 -15.27
N SER A 394 16.80 3.53 -16.20
CA SER A 394 15.36 3.71 -16.00
C SER A 394 14.87 2.96 -14.75
N PRO A 395 14.03 3.59 -13.90
CA PRO A 395 13.29 4.83 -14.12
C PRO A 395 14.02 6.12 -13.67
N PHE A 396 15.34 6.12 -13.43
CA PHE A 396 16.07 7.29 -12.91
C PHE A 396 16.58 8.23 -14.01
N LEU A 397 17.42 7.76 -14.94
CA LEU A 397 17.93 8.58 -16.05
C LEU A 397 18.29 7.75 -17.29
N VAL A 398 18.50 8.45 -18.40
CA VAL A 398 19.11 7.92 -19.63
C VAL A 398 20.20 8.89 -20.11
N ARG A 399 21.41 8.40 -20.41
CA ARG A 399 22.49 9.14 -21.09
C ARG A 399 22.62 8.67 -22.53
N TYR A 400 22.71 9.62 -23.46
CA TYR A 400 22.91 9.37 -24.89
C TYR A 400 24.39 9.44 -25.27
N LYS A 401 24.81 8.74 -26.34
CA LYS A 401 26.18 8.82 -26.88
C LYS A 401 26.61 10.23 -27.28
N SER A 402 25.67 11.17 -27.41
CA SER A 402 25.95 12.59 -27.60
C SER A 402 26.42 13.31 -26.32
N GLY A 403 26.52 12.62 -25.19
CA GLY A 403 26.78 13.21 -23.86
C GLY A 403 25.55 13.82 -23.19
N ARG A 404 24.39 13.88 -23.86
CA ARG A 404 23.16 14.41 -23.29
C ARG A 404 22.61 13.48 -22.21
N VAL A 405 22.21 14.03 -21.07
CA VAL A 405 21.58 13.32 -19.96
C VAL A 405 20.10 13.69 -19.89
N ARG A 406 19.25 12.71 -19.60
CA ARG A 406 17.81 12.90 -19.41
C ARG A 406 17.36 12.21 -18.13
N ARG A 407 17.13 12.98 -17.07
CA ARG A 407 16.56 12.49 -15.80
C ARG A 407 15.07 12.20 -16.00
N LEU A 408 14.64 11.01 -15.59
CA LEU A 408 13.28 10.51 -15.76
C LEU A 408 12.40 10.61 -14.50
N MET A 409 13.02 10.85 -13.36
CA MET A 409 12.41 10.91 -12.03
C MET A 409 12.88 12.17 -11.29
N GLY A 410 12.09 12.64 -10.33
CA GLY A 410 12.51 13.69 -9.38
C GLY A 410 12.62 15.11 -9.95
N THR A 411 11.92 15.40 -11.06
CA THR A 411 11.99 16.71 -11.75
C THR A 411 10.99 17.75 -11.24
N SER A 412 9.99 17.36 -10.44
CA SER A 412 9.03 18.28 -9.86
C SER A 412 9.70 19.18 -8.82
N ARG A 413 9.65 20.51 -8.99
CA ARG A 413 10.11 21.49 -8.00
C ARG A 413 8.93 22.26 -7.41
N VAL A 414 8.99 22.56 -6.13
CA VAL A 414 8.00 23.39 -5.41
C VAL A 414 8.68 24.65 -4.89
N ALA A 415 7.94 25.77 -4.86
CA ALA A 415 8.44 27.01 -4.30
C ALA A 415 8.61 26.89 -2.78
N ALA A 416 9.57 27.62 -2.22
CA ALA A 416 9.68 27.79 -0.78
C ALA A 416 8.53 28.66 -0.25
N GLY A 417 8.15 28.47 1.01
CA GLY A 417 7.04 29.19 1.62
C GLY A 417 6.63 28.63 2.99
N ALA A 418 5.55 29.18 3.53
CA ALA A 418 4.95 28.73 4.77
C ALA A 418 3.97 27.57 4.51
N ASP A 419 4.14 26.49 5.27
CA ASP A 419 3.24 25.34 5.30
C ASP A 419 2.38 25.39 6.56
N ALA A 420 1.11 25.75 6.38
CA ALA A 420 0.16 25.90 7.47
C ALA A 420 -0.15 24.58 8.19
N ALA A 421 0.02 23.43 7.53
CA ALA A 421 -0.29 22.13 8.12
C ALA A 421 0.74 21.70 9.18
N THR A 422 2.01 21.99 8.93
CA THR A 422 3.13 21.63 9.81
C THR A 422 3.63 22.80 10.64
N GLY A 423 3.23 24.03 10.31
CA GLY A 423 3.73 25.24 10.95
C GLY A 423 5.18 25.53 10.60
N VAL A 424 5.70 25.05 9.47
CA VAL A 424 7.09 25.26 9.02
C VAL A 424 7.16 26.30 7.92
N THR A 425 8.16 27.18 7.98
CA THR A 425 8.46 28.14 6.92
C THR A 425 9.79 27.80 6.27
N SER A 426 9.86 27.90 4.94
CA SER A 426 11.07 27.61 4.17
C SER A 426 11.51 28.75 3.25
N LYS A 427 12.81 28.81 2.94
CA LYS A 427 13.38 29.72 1.93
C LYS A 427 14.56 29.08 1.21
N ASP A 428 14.80 29.51 -0.03
CA ASP A 428 15.94 29.06 -0.84
C ASP A 428 17.13 30.00 -0.69
N VAL A 429 18.33 29.43 -0.61
CA VAL A 429 19.60 30.16 -0.50
C VAL A 429 20.64 29.61 -1.47
N THR A 430 21.50 30.49 -1.97
CA THR A 430 22.69 30.10 -2.74
C THR A 430 23.87 30.05 -1.78
N ILE A 431 24.53 28.89 -1.70
CA ILE A 431 25.71 28.67 -0.84
C ILE A 431 26.98 29.09 -1.60
N ASP A 432 27.08 28.72 -2.87
CA ASP A 432 28.19 29.10 -3.74
C ASP A 432 27.69 29.35 -5.16
N ALA A 433 27.75 30.60 -5.58
CA ALA A 433 27.31 31.03 -6.91
C ALA A 433 28.22 30.53 -8.04
N VAL A 434 29.49 30.19 -7.76
CA VAL A 434 30.45 29.71 -8.77
C VAL A 434 30.10 28.28 -9.18
N THR A 435 29.82 27.42 -8.21
CA THR A 435 29.42 26.03 -8.46
C THR A 435 27.92 25.87 -8.69
N GLY A 436 27.12 26.89 -8.33
CA GLY A 436 25.66 26.84 -8.34
C GLY A 436 25.09 26.06 -7.14
N LEU A 437 25.91 25.77 -6.12
CA LEU A 437 25.50 25.06 -4.92
C LEU A 437 24.45 25.88 -4.17
N ALA A 438 23.29 25.29 -3.96
CA ALA A 438 22.15 25.92 -3.30
C ALA A 438 21.57 24.99 -2.23
N ALA A 439 20.73 25.56 -1.37
CA ALA A 439 20.01 24.82 -0.36
C ALA A 439 18.62 25.42 -0.12
N ARG A 440 17.73 24.61 0.46
CA ARG A 440 16.49 25.08 1.08
C ARG A 440 16.60 25.01 2.59
N LEU A 441 16.33 26.14 3.24
CA LEU A 441 16.26 26.26 4.69
C LEU A 441 14.82 26.05 5.15
N TYR A 442 14.65 25.37 6.28
CA TYR A 442 13.36 25.12 6.94
C TYR A 442 13.46 25.50 8.41
N ILE A 443 12.44 26.19 8.93
CA ILE A 443 12.36 26.61 10.34
C ILE A 443 10.92 26.52 10.86
N PRO A 444 10.70 26.10 12.12
CA PRO A 444 9.40 26.25 12.78
C PRO A 444 8.96 27.73 12.79
N THR A 445 7.73 28.00 12.35
CA THR A 445 7.24 29.38 12.13
C THR A 445 7.08 30.15 13.44
N ASP A 446 6.80 29.46 14.54
CA ASP A 446 6.76 30.02 15.88
C ASP A 446 8.15 30.49 16.36
N ALA A 447 9.23 29.82 15.97
CA ALA A 447 10.60 30.21 16.29
C ALA A 447 11.01 31.54 15.63
N LEU A 448 10.34 31.95 14.54
CA LEU A 448 10.53 33.26 13.89
C LEU A 448 9.82 34.41 14.66
N GLY A 449 8.97 34.10 15.64
CA GLY A 449 8.12 35.05 16.35
C GLY A 449 8.76 35.72 17.59
N GLY A 450 9.42 36.87 17.40
CA GLY A 450 9.32 38.08 18.24
C GLY A 450 9.68 38.08 19.74
N GLY A 451 10.33 37.06 20.31
CA GLY A 451 10.88 37.13 21.67
C GLY A 451 12.09 38.08 21.78
N PRO A 452 12.46 38.56 23.00
CA PRO A 452 13.61 39.45 23.20
C PRO A 452 14.98 38.81 22.86
N GLU A 453 15.05 37.47 22.79
CA GLU A 453 16.20 36.69 22.32
C GLU A 453 15.67 35.55 21.42
N PRO A 454 16.20 35.35 20.19
CA PRO A 454 15.75 34.29 19.28
C PRO A 454 16.13 32.88 19.78
N GLU A 455 15.18 31.94 19.74
CA GLU A 455 15.41 30.55 20.17
C GLU A 455 16.42 29.86 19.24
N LYS A 456 17.47 29.26 19.85
CA LYS A 456 18.48 28.44 19.18
C LYS A 456 18.10 26.96 19.18
N LEU A 457 17.82 26.43 17.99
CA LEU A 457 17.41 25.05 17.73
C LEU A 457 18.56 24.24 17.10
N PRO A 458 18.59 22.90 17.28
CA PRO A 458 19.60 22.06 16.64
C PRO A 458 19.63 22.22 15.12
N LEU A 459 20.84 22.12 14.56
CA LEU A 459 21.06 22.28 13.12
C LEU A 459 21.06 20.92 12.42
N LEU A 460 20.17 20.72 11.46
CA LEU A 460 20.11 19.52 10.61
C LEU A 460 20.58 19.83 9.19
N VAL A 461 21.69 19.26 8.75
CA VAL A 461 22.11 19.30 7.33
C VAL A 461 21.64 18.03 6.65
N TYR A 462 20.75 18.16 5.66
CA TYR A 462 20.07 17.05 5.00
C TYR A 462 20.45 16.92 3.52
N PHE A 463 20.76 15.71 3.07
CA PHE A 463 21.05 15.38 1.68
C PHE A 463 19.96 14.47 1.11
N HIS A 464 19.36 14.86 -0.02
CA HIS A 464 18.29 14.09 -0.66
C HIS A 464 18.81 12.82 -1.36
N GLY A 465 17.95 11.82 -1.52
CA GLY A 465 18.22 10.59 -2.24
C GLY A 465 18.12 10.71 -3.77
N GLY A 466 18.06 9.57 -4.46
CA GLY A 466 18.00 9.53 -5.93
C GLY A 466 19.25 8.97 -6.62
N ALA A 467 19.97 8.05 -5.96
CA ALA A 467 21.13 7.35 -6.52
C ALA A 467 22.20 8.28 -7.14
N PHE A 468 22.45 9.46 -6.56
CA PHE A 468 23.36 10.51 -7.07
C PHE A 468 22.95 11.13 -8.42
N VAL A 469 21.78 10.77 -8.95
CA VAL A 469 21.39 11.04 -10.33
C VAL A 469 19.99 11.63 -10.50
N VAL A 470 19.17 11.75 -9.46
CA VAL A 470 17.85 12.39 -9.56
C VAL A 470 17.48 13.09 -8.25
N HIS A 471 16.31 13.73 -8.24
CA HIS A 471 15.79 14.58 -7.17
C HIS A 471 16.59 15.87 -6.97
N SER A 472 16.16 16.66 -5.99
CA SER A 472 16.62 18.01 -5.69
C SER A 472 16.11 18.40 -4.30
N ALA A 473 16.84 19.28 -3.61
CA ALA A 473 16.38 19.90 -2.36
C ALA A 473 15.06 20.67 -2.53
N PHE A 474 14.76 21.08 -3.77
CA PHE A 474 13.54 21.83 -4.12
C PHE A 474 12.38 20.92 -4.54
N SER A 475 12.53 19.61 -4.45
CA SER A 475 11.50 18.67 -4.90
C SER A 475 10.32 18.60 -3.94
N GLY A 476 9.10 18.46 -4.48
CA GLY A 476 7.88 18.43 -3.67
C GLY A 476 7.85 17.31 -2.63
N ALA A 477 8.36 16.13 -3.01
CA ALA A 477 8.47 14.97 -2.14
C ALA A 477 9.35 15.22 -0.91
N HIS A 478 10.58 15.72 -1.11
CA HIS A 478 11.49 16.03 0.00
C HIS A 478 11.05 17.27 0.79
N ALA A 479 10.39 18.24 0.16
CA ALA A 479 9.86 19.41 0.86
C ALA A 479 8.76 19.04 1.85
N ARG A 480 7.85 18.12 1.49
CA ARG A 480 6.85 17.61 2.44
C ARG A 480 7.49 16.86 3.60
N PHE A 481 8.37 15.91 3.29
CA PHE A 481 9.08 15.14 4.31
C PHE A 481 9.85 16.05 5.29
N LEU A 482 10.55 17.06 4.78
CA LEU A 482 11.30 17.99 5.62
C LEU A 482 10.41 18.95 6.41
N ASN A 483 9.26 19.37 5.89
CA ASN A 483 8.29 20.13 6.68
C ASN A 483 7.81 19.32 7.90
N GLU A 484 7.46 18.05 7.68
CA GLU A 484 7.01 17.17 8.77
C GLU A 484 8.13 16.87 9.77
N LEU A 485 9.34 16.57 9.29
CA LEU A 485 10.50 16.33 10.15
C LEU A 485 10.88 17.56 10.97
N VAL A 486 10.94 18.74 10.36
CA VAL A 486 11.30 19.99 11.05
C VAL A 486 10.28 20.38 12.10
N SER A 487 8.99 20.23 11.77
CA SER A 487 7.90 20.48 12.71
C SER A 487 8.01 19.60 13.94
N ALA A 488 8.21 18.30 13.70
CA ALA A 488 8.16 17.33 14.77
C ALA A 488 9.45 17.31 15.61
N ALA A 489 10.62 17.53 15.00
CA ALA A 489 11.94 17.55 15.65
C ALA A 489 12.25 18.90 16.30
N ARG A 490 11.59 19.96 15.83
CA ARG A 490 11.94 21.34 16.18
C ARG A 490 13.42 21.63 15.94
N VAL A 491 13.86 21.39 14.72
CA VAL A 491 15.23 21.69 14.24
C VAL A 491 15.21 22.78 13.18
N VAL A 492 16.35 23.41 12.93
CA VAL A 492 16.57 24.21 11.72
C VAL A 492 17.23 23.31 10.69
N ALA A 493 16.57 23.08 9.55
CA ALA A 493 17.10 22.17 8.52
C ALA A 493 17.67 22.91 7.30
N VAL A 494 18.81 22.44 6.80
CA VAL A 494 19.49 22.85 5.56
C VAL A 494 19.45 21.68 4.59
N SER A 495 18.52 21.70 3.63
CA SER A 495 18.43 20.68 2.57
C SER A 495 19.29 21.08 1.38
N VAL A 496 20.31 20.29 1.06
CA VAL A 496 21.36 20.67 0.10
C VAL A 496 21.05 20.15 -1.31
N ASP A 497 21.10 21.03 -2.31
CA ASP A 497 20.95 20.72 -3.75
C ASP A 497 22.32 20.42 -4.38
N TYR A 498 22.91 19.28 -4.01
CA TYR A 498 24.24 18.89 -4.48
C TYR A 498 24.25 18.52 -5.97
N ARG A 499 25.39 18.70 -6.64
CA ARG A 499 25.51 18.39 -8.08
C ARG A 499 25.43 16.89 -8.35
N LEU A 500 24.72 16.54 -9.42
CA LEU A 500 24.38 15.16 -9.76
C LEU A 500 25.26 14.59 -10.89
N ALA A 501 25.46 13.27 -10.85
CA ALA A 501 26.08 12.52 -11.93
C ALA A 501 25.10 12.35 -13.11
N PRO A 502 25.59 12.18 -14.35
CA PRO A 502 27.00 12.09 -14.77
C PRO A 502 27.65 13.44 -15.13
N GLU A 503 26.93 14.56 -15.09
CA GLU A 503 27.48 15.89 -15.38
C GLU A 503 28.57 16.27 -14.38
N HIS A 504 28.36 15.86 -13.13
CA HIS A 504 29.31 16.01 -12.03
C HIS A 504 29.48 14.65 -11.33
N PRO A 505 30.29 13.73 -11.89
CA PRO A 505 30.45 12.39 -11.32
C PRO A 505 31.08 12.46 -9.92
N VAL A 506 30.81 11.44 -9.10
CA VAL A 506 31.43 11.26 -7.78
C VAL A 506 32.96 11.42 -7.91
N PRO A 507 33.61 12.33 -7.15
CA PRO A 507 33.21 12.82 -5.82
C PRO A 507 32.55 14.22 -5.77
N ALA A 508 32.11 14.82 -6.89
CA ALA A 508 31.59 16.19 -6.87
C ALA A 508 30.45 16.42 -5.85
N ALA A 509 29.52 15.45 -5.73
CA ALA A 509 28.47 15.47 -4.72
C ALA A 509 29.02 15.52 -3.28
N TYR A 510 30.13 14.84 -2.99
CA TYR A 510 30.78 14.87 -1.68
C TYR A 510 31.52 16.20 -1.43
N ASP A 511 32.09 16.80 -2.46
CA ASP A 511 32.71 18.13 -2.35
C ASP A 511 31.67 19.22 -2.07
N ASP A 512 30.52 19.16 -2.76
CA ASP A 512 29.39 20.06 -2.53
C ASP A 512 28.80 19.88 -1.13
N ALA A 513 28.59 18.63 -0.71
CA ALA A 513 28.08 18.32 0.61
C ALA A 513 29.05 18.77 1.72
N TRP A 514 30.36 18.65 1.49
CA TRP A 514 31.38 19.16 2.40
C TRP A 514 31.40 20.69 2.46
N ALA A 515 31.29 21.37 1.32
CA ALA A 515 31.18 22.83 1.26
C ALA A 515 29.92 23.32 1.98
N ALA A 516 28.76 22.70 1.73
CA ALA A 516 27.49 23.03 2.37
C ALA A 516 27.52 22.82 3.88
N LEU A 517 28.10 21.70 4.35
CA LEU A 517 28.22 21.41 5.79
C LEU A 517 29.07 22.48 6.50
N ARG A 518 30.24 22.82 5.95
CA ARG A 518 31.08 23.89 6.53
C ARG A 518 30.39 25.25 6.49
N TRP A 519 29.70 25.57 5.40
CA TRP A 519 28.95 26.82 5.26
C TRP A 519 27.83 26.92 6.29
N ALA A 520 27.06 25.85 6.49
CA ALA A 520 25.96 25.82 7.45
C ALA A 520 26.46 26.05 8.88
N VAL A 521 27.54 25.36 9.27
CA VAL A 521 28.19 25.52 10.59
C VAL A 521 28.75 26.93 10.77
N ALA A 522 29.45 27.46 9.76
CA ALA A 522 29.99 28.82 9.81
C ALA A 522 28.88 29.88 9.90
N SER A 523 27.74 29.64 9.25
CA SER A 523 26.58 30.55 9.25
C SER A 523 25.85 30.62 10.60
N CYS A 524 26.04 29.63 11.49
CA CYS A 524 25.53 29.70 12.86
C CYS A 524 26.41 30.53 13.81
N GLY A 525 27.66 30.81 13.42
CA GLY A 525 28.64 31.55 14.22
C GLY A 525 28.93 32.96 13.68
N ALA A 526 29.95 33.62 14.25
CA ALA A 526 30.39 34.97 13.87
C ALA A 526 31.27 34.98 12.60
N GLY A 527 30.83 34.30 11.54
CA GLY A 527 31.47 34.36 10.22
C GLY A 527 31.35 35.77 9.59
N PRO A 528 32.12 36.05 8.51
CA PRO A 528 32.14 37.38 7.90
C PRO A 528 30.80 37.79 7.27
N GLU A 529 29.97 36.83 6.84
CA GLU A 529 28.58 37.06 6.38
C GLU A 529 27.71 35.83 6.70
N PRO A 530 27.16 35.71 7.92
CA PRO A 530 26.37 34.56 8.29
C PRO A 530 24.94 34.66 7.73
N GLU A 531 24.38 33.52 7.33
CA GLU A 531 22.99 33.46 6.86
C GLU A 531 22.03 33.81 8.02
N PRO A 532 21.14 34.81 7.88
CA PRO A 532 20.34 35.32 9.00
C PRO A 532 19.50 34.31 9.78
N TRP A 533 18.90 33.30 9.14
CA TRP A 533 18.12 32.28 9.87
C TRP A 533 19.04 31.34 10.65
N LEU A 534 20.16 30.94 10.06
CA LEU A 534 21.14 30.09 10.74
C LEU A 534 21.84 30.85 11.89
N ALA A 535 22.18 32.12 11.70
CA ALA A 535 22.76 32.98 12.73
C ALA A 535 21.80 33.27 13.89
N ALA A 536 20.52 33.46 13.63
CA ALA A 536 19.54 33.73 14.67
C ALA A 536 19.07 32.44 15.38
N HIS A 537 18.83 31.36 14.63
CA HIS A 537 18.08 30.21 15.13
C HIS A 537 18.84 28.88 15.08
N GLY A 538 19.93 28.77 14.34
CA GLY A 538 20.71 27.52 14.26
C GLY A 538 21.74 27.39 15.38
N ASP A 539 21.80 26.22 15.98
CA ASP A 539 22.80 25.82 16.98
C ASP A 539 23.75 24.74 16.42
N ALA A 540 24.95 25.17 16.01
CA ALA A 540 25.96 24.27 15.46
C ALA A 540 26.66 23.40 16.53
N ALA A 541 26.45 23.63 17.82
CA ALA A 541 26.92 22.71 18.86
C ALA A 541 26.07 21.43 18.91
N ARG A 542 24.82 21.49 18.41
CA ARG A 542 23.90 20.36 18.25
C ARG A 542 23.67 20.10 16.76
N LEU A 543 24.74 19.65 16.09
CA LEU A 543 24.77 19.45 14.65
C LEU A 543 24.41 18.00 14.26
N PHE A 544 23.44 17.88 13.37
CA PHE A 544 23.00 16.64 12.73
C PHE A 544 23.31 16.62 11.25
N VAL A 545 23.80 15.48 10.77
CA VAL A 545 24.01 15.24 9.34
C VAL A 545 23.15 14.06 8.92
N ALA A 546 22.26 14.27 7.96
CA ALA A 546 21.29 13.26 7.56
C ALA A 546 21.09 13.16 6.05
N GLY A 547 20.46 12.09 5.62
CA GLY A 547 19.96 11.97 4.26
C GLY A 547 19.29 10.64 4.01
N ASP A 548 18.67 10.50 2.83
CA ASP A 548 18.04 9.25 2.40
C ASP A 548 18.78 8.65 1.18
N SER A 549 18.83 7.32 1.07
CA SER A 549 19.41 6.64 -0.09
C SER A 549 20.85 7.12 -0.42
N ALA A 550 21.08 7.73 -1.58
CA ALA A 550 22.35 8.35 -1.93
C ALA A 550 22.73 9.52 -1.01
N GLY A 551 21.76 10.27 -0.50
CA GLY A 551 21.96 11.31 0.50
C GLY A 551 22.48 10.76 1.83
N ALA A 552 22.02 9.58 2.25
CA ALA A 552 22.59 8.88 3.40
C ALA A 552 24.04 8.42 3.13
N ASN A 553 24.34 7.97 1.92
CA ASN A 553 25.72 7.68 1.53
C ASN A 553 26.61 8.95 1.61
N ILE A 554 26.12 10.09 1.13
CA ILE A 554 26.80 11.39 1.23
C ILE A 554 27.02 11.77 2.69
N ALA A 555 25.98 11.68 3.53
CA ALA A 555 26.04 11.97 4.97
C ALA A 555 27.15 11.19 5.66
N HIS A 556 27.31 9.89 5.35
CA HIS A 556 28.43 9.09 5.85
C HIS A 556 29.79 9.66 5.43
N ASN A 557 29.99 9.85 4.13
CA ASN A 557 31.28 10.23 3.58
C ASN A 557 31.73 11.63 4.05
N VAL A 558 30.81 12.60 4.17
CA VAL A 558 31.17 13.95 4.66
C VAL A 558 31.44 13.96 6.16
N THR A 559 30.74 13.14 6.94
CA THR A 559 31.01 12.98 8.37
C THR A 559 32.37 12.32 8.61
N LEU A 560 32.75 11.34 7.76
CA LEU A 560 34.08 10.73 7.79
C LEU A 560 35.16 11.74 7.42
N ARG A 561 34.91 12.57 6.39
CA ARG A 561 35.81 13.66 6.00
C ARG A 561 35.98 14.71 7.10
N ALA A 562 34.93 14.94 7.90
CA ALA A 562 34.96 15.89 9.01
C ALA A 562 35.95 15.53 10.12
N GLY A 563 36.19 14.23 10.38
CA GLY A 563 37.15 13.78 11.39
C GLY A 563 38.50 13.34 10.86
N GLY A 564 38.64 13.16 9.54
CA GLY A 564 39.92 12.88 8.89
C GLY A 564 40.82 14.13 8.78
N SER A 565 41.91 14.01 8.04
CA SER A 565 42.90 15.09 7.80
C SER A 565 42.36 16.31 7.03
N GLY A 566 41.05 16.37 6.76
CA GLY A 566 40.35 17.32 5.88
C GLY A 566 40.03 18.69 6.49
N GLY A 567 40.60 19.04 7.65
CA GLY A 567 40.56 20.39 8.21
C GLY A 567 39.48 20.67 9.27
N GLY A 568 38.72 19.65 9.70
CA GLY A 568 37.69 19.79 10.74
C GLY A 568 36.53 20.71 10.35
N LEU A 569 35.50 20.78 11.20
CA LEU A 569 34.43 21.77 11.04
C LEU A 569 34.83 23.13 11.64
N PRO A 570 34.33 24.25 11.10
CA PRO A 570 34.58 25.58 11.65
C PRO A 570 34.25 25.66 13.15
N GLY A 571 35.06 26.40 13.90
CA GLY A 571 34.86 26.62 15.33
C GLY A 571 35.08 25.38 16.22
N GLY A 572 35.64 24.29 15.69
CA GLY A 572 35.82 23.04 16.43
C GLY A 572 34.51 22.27 16.66
N SER A 573 33.45 22.62 15.91
CA SER A 573 32.15 21.96 15.96
C SER A 573 32.29 20.46 15.68
N ARG A 574 31.47 19.64 16.32
CA ARG A 574 31.41 18.19 16.10
C ARG A 574 30.01 17.81 15.64
N VAL A 575 29.91 16.75 14.85
CA VAL A 575 28.60 16.19 14.50
C VAL A 575 28.10 15.43 15.71
N ASP A 576 26.97 15.86 16.29
CA ASP A 576 26.37 15.22 17.45
C ASP A 576 25.68 13.90 17.04
N GLY A 577 25.10 13.86 15.83
CA GLY A 577 24.43 12.68 15.31
C GLY A 577 24.43 12.60 13.78
N MET A 578 24.54 11.39 13.28
CA MET A 578 24.40 11.08 11.85
C MET A 578 23.18 10.20 11.61
N VAL A 579 22.27 10.60 10.72
CA VAL A 579 21.03 9.86 10.44
C VAL A 579 21.00 9.38 8.98
N LEU A 580 21.16 8.09 8.78
CA LEU A 580 21.23 7.43 7.47
C LEU A 580 19.91 6.72 7.16
N LEU A 581 19.06 7.33 6.35
CA LEU A 581 17.77 6.74 6.00
C LEU A 581 17.93 5.84 4.75
N HIS A 582 17.77 4.53 4.91
CA HIS A 582 17.87 3.55 3.81
C HIS A 582 19.14 3.73 2.95
N PRO A 583 20.35 3.63 3.52
CA PRO A 583 21.57 4.07 2.84
C PRO A 583 21.89 3.31 1.55
N TYR A 584 22.26 4.07 0.51
CA TYR A 584 22.71 3.52 -0.76
C TYR A 584 24.16 3.04 -0.68
N PHE A 585 24.35 1.84 -0.15
CA PHE A 585 25.64 1.14 -0.09
C PHE A 585 25.61 -0.12 -0.97
N ARG A 586 26.75 -0.46 -1.57
CA ARG A 586 26.92 -1.65 -2.42
C ARG A 586 28.28 -2.30 -2.17
N GLY A 587 28.56 -3.40 -2.86
CA GLY A 587 29.85 -4.09 -2.85
C GLY A 587 29.83 -5.30 -3.77
N LYS A 588 31.00 -5.83 -4.11
CA LYS A 588 31.13 -6.89 -5.12
C LYS A 588 30.54 -8.23 -4.69
N LYS A 589 30.59 -8.53 -3.39
CA LYS A 589 29.93 -9.70 -2.82
C LYS A 589 28.47 -9.36 -2.54
N LEU A 590 27.55 -9.97 -3.30
CA LEU A 590 26.11 -9.80 -3.08
C LEU A 590 25.72 -10.22 -1.66
N VAL A 591 24.81 -9.45 -1.06
CA VAL A 591 24.17 -9.79 0.22
C VAL A 591 22.79 -10.41 -0.02
N PRO A 592 22.24 -11.20 0.94
CA PRO A 592 21.01 -11.97 0.71
C PRO A 592 19.82 -11.16 0.17
N SER A 593 19.60 -9.94 0.68
CA SER A 593 18.58 -9.00 0.18
C SER A 593 18.79 -8.55 -1.26
N GLU A 594 20.03 -8.54 -1.77
CA GLU A 594 20.34 -8.20 -3.17
C GLU A 594 20.04 -9.38 -4.11
N SER A 595 20.22 -10.63 -3.63
CA SER A 595 20.01 -11.84 -4.45
C SER A 595 18.55 -12.28 -4.58
N ALA A 596 17.69 -11.91 -3.64
CA ALA A 596 16.30 -12.37 -3.56
C ALA A 596 15.36 -11.83 -4.66
N VAL A 597 15.78 -10.78 -5.38
CA VAL A 597 14.94 -10.02 -6.33
C VAL A 597 15.42 -10.09 -7.79
N GLY A 598 16.37 -10.99 -8.11
CA GLY A 598 16.88 -11.14 -9.48
C GLY A 598 17.74 -9.97 -9.98
N TRP A 599 18.25 -9.12 -9.08
CA TRP A 599 19.19 -8.05 -9.41
C TRP A 599 20.60 -8.62 -9.62
N SER A 600 21.26 -8.29 -10.74
CA SER A 600 22.61 -8.81 -11.03
C SER A 600 23.71 -7.88 -10.50
N LEU A 601 24.80 -8.46 -10.00
CA LEU A 601 26.02 -7.74 -9.62
C LEU A 601 26.52 -6.84 -10.77
N GLU A 602 26.46 -7.36 -11.99
CA GLU A 602 26.83 -6.63 -13.21
C GLU A 602 26.04 -5.32 -13.38
N THR A 603 24.75 -5.31 -13.02
CA THR A 603 23.92 -4.09 -13.06
C THR A 603 24.40 -3.08 -12.03
N GLY A 604 24.73 -3.51 -10.82
CA GLY A 604 25.23 -2.64 -9.75
C GLY A 604 26.60 -2.05 -10.08
N GLU A 605 27.52 -2.86 -10.57
CA GLU A 605 28.86 -2.43 -11.01
C GLU A 605 28.73 -1.40 -12.13
N ARG A 606 27.91 -1.69 -13.13
CA ARG A 606 27.64 -0.78 -14.25
C ARG A 606 27.05 0.56 -13.79
N TRP A 607 26.15 0.56 -12.80
CA TRP A 607 25.54 1.77 -12.26
C TRP A 607 26.53 2.60 -11.47
N TRP A 608 27.32 1.96 -10.59
CA TRP A 608 28.34 2.66 -9.82
C TRP A 608 29.45 3.23 -10.71
N ASP A 609 29.93 2.45 -11.67
CA ASP A 609 30.91 2.87 -12.68
C ASP A 609 30.44 4.13 -13.43
N PHE A 610 29.16 4.19 -13.79
CA PHE A 610 28.58 5.37 -14.42
C PHE A 610 28.55 6.59 -13.49
N MET A 611 28.16 6.42 -12.23
CA MET A 611 28.09 7.52 -11.24
C MET A 611 29.47 8.12 -10.91
N CYS A 612 30.52 7.29 -10.94
CA CYS A 612 31.89 7.72 -10.67
C CYS A 612 32.73 8.03 -11.92
N ALA A 613 32.15 7.83 -13.12
CA ALA A 613 32.85 7.87 -14.40
C ALA A 613 34.08 6.93 -14.44
N GLY A 614 33.92 5.72 -13.91
CA GLY A 614 34.93 4.66 -13.85
C GLY A 614 36.11 4.89 -12.91
N ARG A 615 36.06 5.95 -12.09
CA ARG A 615 37.14 6.30 -11.17
C ARG A 615 37.23 5.39 -9.95
N TYR A 616 36.10 4.79 -9.54
CA TYR A 616 35.98 4.04 -8.30
C TYR A 616 35.22 2.74 -8.55
N GLY A 617 35.83 1.60 -8.23
CA GLY A 617 35.16 0.30 -8.29
C GLY A 617 34.06 0.16 -7.23
N ILE A 618 33.20 -0.86 -7.37
CA ILE A 618 32.07 -1.08 -6.45
C ILE A 618 32.48 -1.45 -5.02
N ASP A 619 33.74 -1.82 -4.79
CA ASP A 619 34.32 -2.02 -3.45
C ASP A 619 35.08 -0.79 -2.95
N HIS A 620 35.02 0.34 -3.64
CA HIS A 620 35.61 1.58 -3.13
C HIS A 620 34.85 2.07 -1.89
N PRO A 621 35.53 2.59 -0.85
CA PRO A 621 34.92 3.06 0.40
C PRO A 621 33.72 4.02 0.23
N PHE A 622 33.71 4.82 -0.83
CA PHE A 622 32.60 5.72 -1.18
C PHE A 622 31.24 5.03 -1.27
N ILE A 623 31.16 3.84 -1.88
CA ILE A 623 29.90 3.08 -2.01
C ILE A 623 29.87 1.84 -1.13
N ASN A 624 31.04 1.28 -0.82
CA ASN A 624 31.22 0.15 0.05
C ASN A 624 31.99 0.58 1.31
N PRO A 625 31.34 1.23 2.27
CA PRO A 625 32.01 1.63 3.52
C PRO A 625 32.59 0.45 4.30
N LEU A 626 32.12 -0.78 4.06
CA LEU A 626 32.70 -1.99 4.66
C LEU A 626 34.11 -2.30 4.16
N ALA A 627 34.53 -1.70 3.04
CA ALA A 627 35.89 -1.78 2.53
C ALA A 627 36.81 -0.71 3.13
N THR A 628 36.28 0.20 3.96
CA THR A 628 37.08 1.21 4.66
C THR A 628 38.08 0.52 5.61
N PRO A 629 39.39 0.85 5.52
CA PRO A 629 40.40 0.30 6.41
C PRO A 629 40.04 0.51 7.89
N ALA A 630 40.27 -0.51 8.72
CA ALA A 630 39.90 -0.48 10.15
C ALA A 630 40.34 0.79 10.91
N PRO A 631 41.56 1.34 10.71
CA PRO A 631 41.98 2.56 11.38
C PRO A 631 41.22 3.83 10.93
N GLU A 632 40.68 3.85 9.72
CA GLU A 632 40.01 5.03 9.16
C GLU A 632 38.62 5.26 9.78
N TRP A 633 37.99 4.23 10.35
CA TRP A 633 36.73 4.39 11.07
C TRP A 633 36.85 5.28 12.32
N ALA A 634 38.05 5.41 12.91
CA ALA A 634 38.31 6.35 13.99
C ALA A 634 38.10 7.83 13.57
N ALA A 635 38.16 8.10 12.27
CA ALA A 635 37.94 9.42 11.70
C ALA A 635 36.46 9.77 11.50
N LEU A 636 35.51 8.88 11.78
CA LEU A 636 34.08 9.20 11.65
C LEU A 636 33.66 10.16 12.77
N ALA A 637 33.60 11.45 12.47
CA ALA A 637 33.43 12.53 13.47
C ALA A 637 31.98 12.78 13.90
N CYS A 638 31.23 11.71 14.20
CA CYS A 638 29.93 11.78 14.86
C CYS A 638 29.95 11.08 16.21
N ARG A 639 29.22 11.64 17.19
CA ARG A 639 29.03 11.03 18.50
C ARG A 639 28.00 9.89 18.44
N ARG A 640 26.93 10.03 17.66
CA ARG A 640 25.94 8.96 17.48
C ARG A 640 25.57 8.73 16.01
N VAL A 641 25.09 7.53 15.70
CA VAL A 641 24.63 7.15 14.35
C VAL A 641 23.29 6.46 14.45
N LEU A 642 22.31 6.90 13.67
CA LEU A 642 21.06 6.18 13.42
C LEU A 642 21.04 5.73 11.96
N VAL A 643 20.79 4.45 11.71
CA VAL A 643 20.60 3.91 10.37
C VAL A 643 19.21 3.30 10.29
N THR A 644 18.38 3.74 9.36
CA THR A 644 17.09 3.10 9.08
C THR A 644 17.21 2.17 7.87
N VAL A 645 16.49 1.05 7.88
CA VAL A 645 16.39 0.10 6.77
C VAL A 645 14.94 -0.35 6.60
N ALA A 646 14.46 -0.46 5.36
CA ALA A 646 13.13 -0.99 5.08
C ALA A 646 13.22 -2.46 4.68
N GLU A 647 12.18 -3.22 4.98
CA GLU A 647 12.21 -4.66 4.81
C GLU A 647 12.19 -5.05 3.34
N LEU A 648 11.35 -4.46 2.48
CA LEU A 648 11.35 -4.80 1.06
C LEU A 648 12.48 -4.09 0.29
N ASP A 649 13.37 -3.37 0.99
CA ASP A 649 14.54 -2.72 0.40
C ASP A 649 15.68 -3.72 0.15
N THR A 650 16.10 -3.81 -1.11
CA THR A 650 17.22 -4.64 -1.57
C THR A 650 18.57 -4.26 -0.94
N LEU A 651 18.67 -3.07 -0.35
CA LEU A 651 19.89 -2.53 0.28
C LEU A 651 19.90 -2.74 1.79
N ARG A 652 18.83 -3.27 2.38
CA ARG A 652 18.67 -3.37 3.84
C ARG A 652 19.86 -4.03 4.52
N ASP A 653 20.38 -5.14 3.99
CA ASP A 653 21.47 -5.86 4.65
C ASP A 653 22.81 -5.11 4.55
N ARG A 654 22.97 -4.18 3.59
CA ARG A 654 24.13 -3.29 3.53
C ARG A 654 24.09 -2.28 4.68
N GLY A 655 22.93 -1.70 4.97
CA GLY A 655 22.72 -0.83 6.12
C GLY A 655 22.98 -1.56 7.44
N ARG A 656 22.54 -2.82 7.57
CA ARG A 656 22.80 -3.64 8.77
C ARG A 656 24.29 -3.90 8.99
N ARG A 657 24.96 -4.41 7.95
CA ARG A 657 26.40 -4.68 8.01
C ARG A 657 27.23 -3.43 8.26
N TYR A 658 26.79 -2.28 7.77
CA TYR A 658 27.45 -1.00 8.05
C TYR A 658 27.45 -0.69 9.55
N VAL A 659 26.31 -0.84 10.23
CA VAL A 659 26.21 -0.60 11.67
C VAL A 659 27.05 -1.61 12.45
N GLU A 660 27.02 -2.89 12.07
CA GLU A 660 27.86 -3.94 12.68
C GLU A 660 29.35 -3.62 12.54
N ALA A 661 29.79 -3.28 11.34
CA ALA A 661 31.18 -2.91 11.07
C ALA A 661 31.58 -1.66 11.87
N LEU A 662 30.71 -0.65 11.93
CA LEU A 662 30.96 0.57 12.67
C LEU A 662 31.17 0.29 14.17
N ARG A 663 30.32 -0.55 14.79
CA ARG A 663 30.44 -0.95 16.21
C ARG A 663 31.70 -1.77 16.51
N GLY A 664 32.14 -2.58 15.56
CA GLY A 664 33.36 -3.39 15.67
C GLY A 664 34.64 -2.65 15.23
N SER A 665 34.55 -1.36 14.89
CA SER A 665 35.65 -0.59 14.34
C SER A 665 36.37 0.27 15.40
N ALA A 666 37.37 1.03 14.97
CA ALA A 666 38.04 2.03 15.81
C ALA A 666 37.23 3.33 16.01
N TRP A 667 35.98 3.39 15.57
CA TRP A 667 35.11 4.54 15.80
C TRP A 667 34.87 4.80 17.29
N ALA A 668 35.17 6.02 17.74
CA ALA A 668 35.11 6.42 19.15
C ALA A 668 33.77 7.09 19.55
N GLY A 669 32.73 6.90 18.74
CA GLY A 669 31.40 7.41 19.09
C GLY A 669 30.72 6.55 20.15
N GLU A 670 29.63 7.09 20.69
CA GLU A 670 28.96 6.51 21.85
C GLU A 670 27.92 5.46 21.46
N GLU A 671 27.21 5.68 20.36
CA GLU A 671 26.05 4.87 20.03
C GLU A 671 25.78 4.84 18.53
N ALA A 672 25.81 3.66 17.94
CA ALA A 672 25.15 3.41 16.65
C ALA A 672 23.81 2.72 16.93
N VAL A 673 22.77 2.99 16.15
CA VAL A 673 21.41 2.45 16.28
C VAL A 673 20.92 2.04 14.90
N LEU A 674 20.28 0.88 14.81
CA LEU A 674 19.67 0.37 13.59
C LEU A 674 18.16 0.25 13.76
N TYR A 675 17.41 0.99 12.94
CA TYR A 675 15.97 0.98 12.93
C TYR A 675 15.47 0.25 11.67
N GLY A 676 14.50 -0.64 11.81
CA GLY A 676 13.98 -1.45 10.71
C GLY A 676 12.49 -1.22 10.51
N THR A 677 12.06 -0.96 9.27
CA THR A 677 10.64 -0.79 8.94
C THR A 677 10.11 -1.93 8.09
N GLN A 678 9.04 -2.54 8.59
CA GLN A 678 8.43 -3.73 8.05
C GLN A 678 7.49 -3.42 6.86
N GLY A 679 7.63 -4.14 5.74
CA GLY A 679 6.62 -4.27 4.69
C GLY A 679 6.62 -3.13 3.70
N GLU A 680 7.59 -2.24 3.89
CA GLU A 680 7.79 -1.05 3.08
C GLU A 680 9.01 -1.23 2.18
N GLY A 681 8.98 -0.54 1.04
CA GLY A 681 10.10 -0.51 0.09
C GLY A 681 11.14 0.56 0.41
N HIS A 682 12.15 0.65 -0.46
CA HIS A 682 13.17 1.68 -0.39
C HIS A 682 12.56 3.09 -0.36
N VAL A 683 12.96 3.90 0.62
CA VAL A 683 12.52 5.31 0.85
C VAL A 683 11.00 5.56 0.73
N TYR A 684 10.19 4.62 1.24
CA TYR A 684 8.71 4.67 1.13
C TYR A 684 8.06 5.96 1.67
N PHE A 685 8.68 6.62 2.66
CA PHE A 685 8.19 7.86 3.29
C PHE A 685 8.36 9.12 2.42
N ILE A 686 9.04 9.02 1.26
CA ILE A 686 9.19 10.14 0.32
C ILE A 686 8.03 10.18 -0.72
N ASP A 687 7.29 9.09 -0.94
CA ASP A 687 6.25 8.98 -2.00
C ASP A 687 4.82 9.40 -1.54
N ASP A 688 4.04 10.01 -2.44
CA ASP A 688 2.69 10.58 -2.20
C ASP A 688 1.59 9.53 -1.93
N LYS A 689 1.85 8.24 -2.22
CA LYS A 689 0.93 7.13 -1.96
C LYS A 689 0.79 6.78 -0.46
N SER A 690 1.56 7.43 0.41
CA SER A 690 1.77 7.05 1.81
C SER A 690 0.72 7.55 2.82
N ARG A 691 -0.48 7.98 2.41
CA ARG A 691 -1.57 8.22 3.38
C ARG A 691 -2.11 6.94 4.04
N SER A 692 -1.92 5.77 3.42
CA SER A 692 -2.17 4.46 4.06
C SER A 692 -0.97 3.93 4.87
N SER A 693 0.19 4.59 4.77
CA SER A 693 1.44 4.27 5.49
C SER A 693 1.73 5.26 6.61
N GLY A 694 0.79 6.19 6.89
CA GLY A 694 1.00 7.37 7.72
C GLY A 694 1.51 7.07 9.13
N ASP A 695 1.18 5.91 9.70
CA ASP A 695 1.62 5.50 11.03
C ASP A 695 3.09 5.01 11.06
N LYS A 696 3.60 4.43 9.97
CA LYS A 696 4.99 3.94 9.89
C LYS A 696 5.97 5.05 9.53
N ALA A 697 5.60 5.92 8.59
CA ALA A 697 6.36 7.13 8.28
C ALA A 697 6.43 8.04 9.52
N ALA A 698 5.32 8.20 10.26
CA ALA A 698 5.29 8.94 11.52
C ALA A 698 6.12 8.26 12.63
N ARG A 699 6.26 6.93 12.66
CA ARG A 699 7.13 6.20 13.62
C ARG A 699 8.61 6.26 13.27
N GLU A 700 8.97 6.26 12.00
CA GLU A 700 10.36 6.54 11.57
C GLU A 700 10.72 7.99 11.81
N MET A 701 9.83 8.92 11.48
CA MET A 701 9.95 10.31 11.94
C MET A 701 10.09 10.32 13.45
N ALA A 702 9.19 9.69 14.21
CA ALA A 702 9.29 9.60 15.66
C ALA A 702 10.58 8.93 16.14
N ALA A 703 11.21 8.01 15.42
CA ALA A 703 12.53 7.46 15.79
C ALA A 703 13.63 8.49 15.57
N VAL A 704 13.54 9.31 14.52
CA VAL A 704 14.35 10.52 14.35
C VAL A 704 14.07 11.52 15.49
N LEU A 705 12.83 11.63 15.99
CA LEU A 705 12.41 12.51 17.10
C LEU A 705 12.77 11.99 18.50
N PHE A 706 12.64 10.69 18.74
CA PHE A 706 12.87 10.03 20.02
C PHE A 706 14.35 10.00 20.35
N TRP A 707 15.20 9.97 19.32
CA TRP A 707 16.63 10.20 19.44
C TRP A 707 16.96 11.62 19.97
N GLU A 708 16.06 12.59 19.76
CA GLU A 708 16.16 13.97 20.28
C GLU A 708 15.50 14.15 21.66
N LEU A 709 14.43 13.40 21.96
CA LEU A 709 13.63 13.52 23.19
C LEU A 709 14.20 12.77 24.41
N THR A 710 14.99 11.72 24.23
CA THR A 710 15.64 11.00 25.35
C THR A 710 16.60 11.90 26.14
N ASN A 711 17.19 12.93 25.52
CA ASN A 711 18.09 13.86 26.22
C ASN A 711 17.40 15.07 26.88
N ARG A 712 16.16 15.42 26.50
CA ARG A 712 15.37 16.40 27.30
C ARG A 712 14.76 15.73 28.54
N PHE A 713 14.40 14.46 28.47
CA PHE A 713 13.83 13.74 29.62
C PHE A 713 14.84 13.51 30.74
N GLU A 714 16.11 13.18 30.44
CA GLU A 714 17.13 13.04 31.48
C GLU A 714 17.54 14.40 32.08
N SER A 715 17.63 15.47 31.28
CA SER A 715 17.92 16.82 31.75
C SER A 715 16.80 17.42 32.63
N LEU A 716 15.52 17.28 32.22
CA LEU A 716 14.36 17.70 33.01
C LEU A 716 14.11 16.82 34.24
N MET A 717 14.46 15.53 34.19
CA MET A 717 14.41 14.67 35.37
C MET A 717 15.55 14.99 36.35
N LEU A 718 16.78 15.25 35.89
CA LEU A 718 17.91 15.57 36.78
C LEU A 718 17.83 16.98 37.38
N THR A 719 17.26 17.96 36.68
CA THR A 719 17.04 19.31 37.24
C THR A 719 15.83 19.39 38.15
N ASN A 720 14.70 18.72 37.84
CA ASN A 720 13.54 18.72 38.72
C ASN A 720 13.67 17.76 39.92
N PHE A 721 14.47 16.70 39.83
CA PHE A 721 14.83 15.91 41.03
C PHE A 721 15.73 16.71 41.96
N SER A 722 16.63 17.56 41.48
CA SER A 722 17.53 18.32 42.35
C SER A 722 16.80 19.40 43.16
N SER A 723 15.81 20.09 42.58
CA SER A 723 15.02 21.12 43.29
C SER A 723 13.98 20.53 44.25
N ALA A 724 13.34 19.42 43.89
CA ALA A 724 12.39 18.72 44.76
C ALA A 724 13.09 17.96 45.89
N LEU A 725 14.27 17.39 45.63
CA LEU A 725 15.09 16.73 46.64
C LEU A 725 15.76 17.74 47.58
N LEU A 726 16.14 18.94 47.14
CA LEU A 726 16.60 20.01 48.06
C LEU A 726 15.48 20.51 48.98
N LEU A 727 14.23 20.58 48.50
CA LEU A 727 13.09 20.97 49.33
C LEU A 727 12.73 19.86 50.34
N LEU A 728 12.85 18.60 49.94
CA LEU A 728 12.62 17.42 50.79
C LEU A 728 13.77 17.17 51.77
N LEU A 729 15.02 17.45 51.39
CA LEU A 729 16.20 17.35 52.26
C LEU A 729 16.27 18.49 53.28
N ASN A 730 15.78 19.69 52.92
CA ASN A 730 15.63 20.80 53.89
C ASN A 730 14.49 20.54 54.90
N MET A 731 13.48 19.74 54.53
CA MET A 731 12.41 19.31 55.44
C MET A 731 12.80 18.09 56.29
N ALA A 732 13.74 17.26 55.83
CA ALA A 732 14.24 16.09 56.56
C ALA A 732 15.40 16.41 57.53
N GLY A 733 16.08 17.56 57.39
CA GLY A 733 17.19 17.98 58.26
C GLY A 733 16.79 18.43 59.67
N ALA A 734 15.50 18.50 60.00
CA ALA A 734 15.02 18.91 61.33
C ALA A 734 14.82 17.73 62.32
N LEU A 735 14.99 16.49 61.87
CA LEU A 735 14.86 15.31 62.71
C LEU A 735 16.06 14.40 62.47
N LEU A 736 16.98 14.41 63.44
CA LEU A 736 18.01 13.40 63.73
C LEU A 736 19.44 13.74 63.24
N ALA A 737 20.19 14.35 64.15
CA ALA A 737 21.65 14.27 64.26
C ALA A 737 21.98 13.68 65.67
N PRO A 738 23.22 13.24 66.00
CA PRO A 738 24.30 12.62 65.23
C PRO A 738 25.03 11.45 65.97
N ARG A 739 26.00 10.81 65.29
CA ARG A 739 27.27 10.14 65.74
C ARG A 739 27.45 8.74 65.09
N ALA A 740 28.61 8.26 64.61
CA ALA A 740 29.98 8.77 64.48
C ALA A 740 30.77 7.95 63.41
N LEU A 741 31.87 8.55 62.92
CA LEU A 741 32.89 8.24 61.87
C LEU A 741 33.87 7.05 62.18
N PRO A 742 34.97 6.77 61.40
CA PRO A 742 35.28 6.61 59.94
C PRO A 742 36.22 5.37 59.67
N PRO A 743 37.19 5.34 58.71
CA PRO A 743 37.16 5.43 57.24
C PRO A 743 37.71 4.14 56.56
N GLY A 744 37.52 3.96 55.24
CA GLY A 744 38.20 2.89 54.49
C GLY A 744 38.14 3.06 52.97
N HIS A 745 39.30 3.26 52.37
CA HIS A 745 39.54 3.40 50.93
C HIS A 745 39.21 2.13 50.11
N GLY A 746 38.81 2.32 48.85
CA GLY A 746 38.83 1.27 47.83
C GLY A 746 38.18 1.73 46.54
N GLY A 747 38.99 2.00 45.51
CA GLY A 747 38.54 2.28 44.15
C GLY A 747 37.89 1.06 43.45
N PRO A 748 37.44 1.25 42.20
CA PRO A 748 36.45 0.40 41.55
C PRO A 748 37.05 -0.88 40.96
N ALA A 749 36.27 -1.96 40.99
CA ALA A 749 36.44 -3.15 40.15
C ALA A 749 35.02 -3.51 39.65
N SER A 750 34.64 -3.19 38.42
CA SER A 750 34.96 -3.85 37.13
C SER A 750 34.32 -5.23 37.00
N LEU A 751 33.63 -5.42 35.86
CA LEU A 751 32.83 -6.56 35.34
C LEU A 751 31.33 -6.17 35.30
N GLU A 752 30.66 -5.97 34.16
CA GLU A 752 30.92 -6.28 32.75
C GLU A 752 30.18 -5.27 31.85
N THR A 753 30.83 -4.87 30.76
CA THR A 753 30.23 -4.16 29.62
C THR A 753 30.33 -5.09 28.41
N ASP A 754 29.21 -5.36 27.75
CA ASP A 754 29.09 -5.80 26.35
C ASP A 754 27.60 -5.62 25.96
N GLY A 755 27.18 -5.21 24.77
CA GLY A 755 27.87 -5.02 23.51
C GLY A 755 26.86 -4.50 22.44
N GLY A 756 27.39 -4.03 21.31
CA GLY A 756 26.66 -3.36 20.24
C GLY A 756 25.57 -4.18 19.53
N ASP A 757 24.63 -3.48 18.87
CA ASP A 757 23.37 -4.07 18.37
C ASP A 757 23.57 -5.17 17.30
N ALA A 758 23.42 -6.41 17.77
CA ALA A 758 23.29 -7.65 17.02
C ALA A 758 21.81 -7.87 16.57
N GLY A 759 21.07 -6.77 16.38
CA GLY A 759 19.62 -6.66 16.40
C GLY A 759 18.87 -6.99 15.11
N ALA A 760 19.50 -6.83 13.95
CA ALA A 760 18.77 -6.58 12.70
C ALA A 760 18.80 -7.69 11.66
N ASP A 761 19.62 -8.73 11.83
CA ASP A 761 19.59 -9.88 10.94
C ASP A 761 18.22 -10.56 10.98
N VAL A 762 17.60 -10.83 9.83
CA VAL A 762 16.31 -11.54 9.78
C VAL A 762 16.56 -13.02 10.07
N ASP A 763 15.90 -13.54 11.09
CA ASP A 763 15.86 -14.97 11.42
C ASP A 763 14.74 -15.68 10.64
N PHE A 764 13.56 -15.07 10.58
CA PHE A 764 12.42 -15.63 9.87
C PHE A 764 11.51 -14.56 9.29
N PHE A 765 11.02 -14.78 8.06
CA PHE A 765 10.09 -13.88 7.38
C PHE A 765 8.79 -14.59 7.05
N PHE A 766 7.68 -14.12 7.65
CA PHE A 766 6.35 -14.66 7.46
C PHE A 766 5.42 -13.59 6.87
N PHE A 767 5.59 -13.29 5.58
CA PHE A 767 4.75 -12.31 4.87
C PHE A 767 3.29 -12.81 4.71
N PRO A 768 2.27 -11.94 4.87
CA PRO A 768 2.32 -10.50 5.21
C PRO A 768 2.22 -10.22 6.72
N PHE A 769 2.55 -11.15 7.61
CA PHE A 769 2.26 -11.04 9.05
C PHE A 769 3.39 -10.43 9.88
N LEU A 770 4.61 -10.99 9.82
CA LEU A 770 5.74 -10.51 10.61
C LEU A 770 7.12 -10.85 10.04
N VAL A 771 8.13 -10.24 10.65
CA VAL A 771 9.53 -10.66 10.62
C VAL A 771 10.03 -10.88 12.05
N LEU A 772 10.71 -12.00 12.26
CA LEU A 772 11.56 -12.25 13.43
C LEU A 772 13.01 -11.95 13.06
N TYR A 773 13.69 -11.20 13.91
CA TYR A 773 15.11 -10.94 13.81
C TYR A 773 15.90 -11.91 14.70
N LYS A 774 17.17 -12.19 14.35
CA LYS A 774 18.07 -13.07 15.11
C LYS A 774 18.34 -12.59 16.54
N SER A 775 18.06 -11.32 16.80
CA SER A 775 18.08 -10.71 18.13
C SER A 775 16.92 -11.10 19.04
N GLY A 776 15.93 -11.83 18.51
CA GLY A 776 14.66 -12.08 19.17
C GLY A 776 13.62 -10.98 18.94
N ARG A 777 13.98 -9.84 18.31
CA ARG A 777 13.00 -8.78 18.00
C ARG A 777 11.98 -9.29 16.99
N VAL A 778 10.70 -9.02 17.25
CA VAL A 778 9.59 -9.34 16.34
C VAL A 778 8.98 -8.04 15.84
N GLN A 779 8.68 -7.96 14.55
CA GLN A 779 7.98 -6.82 13.99
C GLN A 779 6.84 -7.28 13.08
N ARG A 780 5.61 -6.88 13.41
CA ARG A 780 4.36 -7.26 12.73
C ARG A 780 3.93 -6.17 11.75
N PHE A 781 3.41 -6.54 10.57
CA PHE A 781 3.02 -5.58 9.52
C PHE A 781 1.55 -5.18 9.55
N MET A 782 0.70 -6.03 10.09
CA MET A 782 -0.75 -5.92 10.08
C MET A 782 -1.31 -6.42 11.40
N GLY A 783 -2.53 -6.00 11.77
CA GLY A 783 -3.23 -6.52 12.95
C GLY A 783 -2.70 -6.02 14.30
N THR A 784 -1.94 -4.92 14.33
CA THR A 784 -1.43 -4.33 15.59
C THR A 784 -2.33 -3.24 16.16
N ASP A 785 -3.32 -2.79 15.40
CA ASP A 785 -4.24 -1.75 15.83
C ASP A 785 -5.18 -2.29 16.90
N THR A 786 -5.49 -1.47 17.90
CA THR A 786 -6.48 -1.79 18.93
C THR A 786 -7.51 -0.68 19.03
N VAL A 787 -8.73 -1.05 19.44
CA VAL A 787 -9.79 -0.12 19.77
C VAL A 787 -10.17 -0.29 21.24
N PRO A 788 -10.51 0.79 21.96
CA PRO A 788 -10.97 0.67 23.33
C PRO A 788 -12.32 -0.05 23.38
N ALA A 789 -12.57 -0.74 24.48
CA ALA A 789 -13.89 -1.29 24.72
C ALA A 789 -14.92 -0.16 24.85
N SER A 790 -16.08 -0.31 24.22
CA SER A 790 -17.11 0.72 24.16
C SER A 790 -18.51 0.12 24.01
N THR A 791 -19.53 0.97 24.03
CA THR A 791 -20.86 0.56 23.54
C THR A 791 -20.95 0.91 22.07
N ASP A 792 -21.12 -0.11 21.23
CA ASP A 792 -21.18 0.06 19.79
C ASP A 792 -22.50 0.75 19.39
N PRO A 793 -22.47 1.93 18.75
CA PRO A 793 -23.70 2.66 18.43
C PRO A 793 -24.60 1.96 17.42
N ALA A 794 -24.05 1.12 16.54
CA ALA A 794 -24.80 0.46 15.47
C ALA A 794 -25.58 -0.76 15.96
N THR A 795 -24.98 -1.54 16.85
CA THR A 795 -25.54 -2.80 17.36
C THR A 795 -26.05 -2.70 18.80
N GLY A 796 -25.69 -1.65 19.52
CA GLY A 796 -25.97 -1.45 20.94
C GLY A 796 -25.25 -2.44 21.87
N VAL A 797 -24.31 -3.23 21.35
CA VAL A 797 -23.49 -4.18 22.12
C VAL A 797 -22.54 -3.40 23.01
N ALA A 798 -22.52 -3.74 24.30
CA ALA A 798 -21.53 -3.20 25.23
C ALA A 798 -20.34 -4.15 25.31
N SER A 799 -19.12 -3.63 25.20
CA SER A 799 -17.90 -4.39 25.44
C SER A 799 -17.11 -3.87 26.62
N ARG A 800 -16.30 -4.73 27.26
CA ARG A 800 -15.33 -4.35 28.29
C ARG A 800 -14.14 -5.29 28.33
N ASP A 801 -13.00 -4.78 28.75
CA ASP A 801 -11.76 -5.55 28.89
C ASP A 801 -11.62 -6.05 30.33
N VAL A 802 -11.20 -7.32 30.47
CA VAL A 802 -10.99 -7.96 31.77
C VAL A 802 -9.64 -8.67 31.75
N VAL A 803 -8.77 -8.29 32.68
CA VAL A 803 -7.52 -9.01 32.93
C VAL A 803 -7.85 -10.25 33.76
N ILE A 804 -7.54 -11.43 33.23
CA ILE A 804 -7.87 -12.70 33.87
C ILE A 804 -6.69 -13.27 34.65
N ASP A 805 -5.45 -12.97 34.22
CA ASP A 805 -4.23 -13.24 34.96
C ASP A 805 -3.24 -12.09 34.72
N ALA A 806 -3.10 -11.22 35.73
CA ALA A 806 -2.21 -10.07 35.64
C ALA A 806 -0.72 -10.46 35.65
N ALA A 807 -0.37 -11.60 36.25
CA ALA A 807 1.02 -12.07 36.27
C ALA A 807 1.42 -12.65 34.91
N ALA A 808 0.50 -13.32 34.24
CA ALA A 808 0.69 -13.81 32.88
C ALA A 808 0.41 -12.75 31.79
N GLY A 809 -0.17 -11.59 32.14
CA GLY A 809 -0.60 -10.59 31.15
C GLY A 809 -1.83 -11.01 30.33
N LEU A 810 -2.54 -12.06 30.75
CA LEU A 810 -3.64 -12.64 30.00
C LEU A 810 -4.94 -11.86 30.24
N ALA A 811 -5.59 -11.46 29.15
CA ALA A 811 -6.82 -10.68 29.17
C ALA A 811 -7.86 -11.20 28.18
N VAL A 812 -9.09 -10.73 28.34
CA VAL A 812 -10.20 -11.00 27.43
C VAL A 812 -11.01 -9.74 27.20
N ARG A 813 -11.67 -9.65 26.04
CA ARG A 813 -12.74 -8.69 25.80
C ARG A 813 -14.10 -9.38 25.89
N LEU A 814 -14.93 -8.91 26.80
CA LEU A 814 -16.31 -9.36 26.96
C LEU A 814 -17.24 -8.52 26.09
N TYR A 815 -18.28 -9.17 25.54
CA TYR A 815 -19.34 -8.52 24.78
C TYR A 815 -20.70 -8.93 25.31
N LEU A 816 -21.56 -7.95 25.57
CA LEU A 816 -22.91 -8.12 26.08
C LEU A 816 -23.93 -7.52 25.09
N PRO A 817 -24.95 -8.28 24.66
CA PRO A 817 -25.93 -7.78 23.70
C PRO A 817 -26.78 -6.62 24.25
N PRO A 818 -27.36 -5.78 23.37
CA PRO A 818 -28.10 -4.57 23.73
C PRO A 818 -29.27 -4.82 24.70
N GLY A 819 -29.58 -3.80 25.51
CA GLY A 819 -30.77 -3.79 26.39
C GLY A 819 -30.65 -4.55 27.71
N LEU A 820 -29.49 -5.17 28.00
CA LEU A 820 -29.25 -5.97 29.22
C LEU A 820 -28.30 -5.34 30.25
N VAL A 821 -27.82 -4.12 29.97
CA VAL A 821 -26.87 -3.37 30.82
C VAL A 821 -27.54 -2.83 32.09
N SER A 822 -28.83 -2.50 32.05
CA SER A 822 -29.58 -1.82 33.13
C SER A 822 -30.71 -2.64 33.79
N GLY A 823 -30.98 -3.86 33.32
CA GLY A 823 -32.15 -4.65 33.75
C GLY A 823 -31.90 -5.62 34.91
N ASN A 824 -32.67 -5.51 35.99
CA ASN A 824 -32.61 -6.39 37.17
C ASN A 824 -33.29 -7.78 37.00
N ARG A 825 -33.66 -8.16 35.76
CA ARG A 825 -34.33 -9.45 35.47
C ARG A 825 -33.29 -10.56 35.39
N THR A 826 -33.28 -11.46 36.35
CA THR A 826 -32.41 -12.64 36.49
C THR A 826 -32.86 -13.86 35.65
N ALA A 827 -33.90 -13.73 34.83
CA ALA A 827 -34.63 -14.87 34.30
C ALA A 827 -34.05 -15.53 33.02
N ASP A 828 -33.31 -14.81 32.16
CA ASP A 828 -32.81 -15.38 30.89
C ASP A 828 -31.27 -15.37 30.84
N ARG A 829 -30.65 -16.53 31.08
CA ARG A 829 -29.21 -16.74 30.83
C ARG A 829 -28.99 -17.01 29.33
N LEU A 830 -27.98 -16.36 28.76
CA LEU A 830 -27.57 -16.42 27.35
C LEU A 830 -26.56 -17.56 27.12
N PRO A 831 -26.49 -18.12 25.90
CA PRO A 831 -25.33 -18.93 25.51
C PRO A 831 -24.02 -18.19 25.79
N LEU A 832 -22.97 -18.96 26.06
CA LEU A 832 -21.62 -18.45 26.23
C LEU A 832 -20.80 -18.79 24.97
N LEU A 833 -20.26 -17.78 24.29
CA LEU A 833 -19.32 -17.97 23.19
C LEU A 833 -17.91 -17.63 23.67
N VAL A 834 -16.96 -18.54 23.52
CA VAL A 834 -15.54 -18.23 23.63
C VAL A 834 -14.96 -18.18 22.21
N PHE A 835 -14.48 -17.01 21.82
CA PHE A 835 -13.97 -16.72 20.48
C PHE A 835 -12.45 -16.52 20.51
N TYR A 836 -11.77 -17.17 19.58
CA TYR A 836 -10.34 -17.05 19.35
C TYR A 836 -10.11 -16.41 17.99
N HIS A 837 -9.37 -15.31 17.94
CA HIS A 837 -9.10 -14.61 16.69
C HIS A 837 -8.09 -15.36 15.80
N GLY A 838 -8.09 -15.06 14.50
CA GLY A 838 -7.11 -15.54 13.53
C GLY A 838 -5.78 -14.77 13.56
N GLY A 839 -5.10 -14.69 12.41
CA GLY A 839 -3.78 -14.05 12.30
C GLY A 839 -2.59 -15.02 12.37
N ALA A 840 -2.80 -16.27 11.95
CA ALA A 840 -1.76 -17.30 11.80
C ALA A 840 -0.92 -17.56 13.09
N PHE A 841 -1.51 -17.37 14.28
CA PHE A 841 -0.86 -17.41 15.61
C PHE A 841 0.16 -16.31 15.89
N VAL A 842 0.34 -15.38 14.95
CA VAL A 842 1.46 -14.45 14.95
C VAL A 842 1.04 -12.99 14.91
N THR A 843 -0.23 -12.67 14.67
CA THR A 843 -0.74 -11.29 14.69
C THR A 843 -2.22 -11.22 15.04
N GLU A 844 -2.80 -10.02 14.98
CA GLU A 844 -4.15 -9.65 15.45
C GLU A 844 -4.29 -9.68 16.98
N SER A 845 -5.43 -9.21 17.46
CA SER A 845 -5.77 -9.06 18.87
C SER A 845 -7.29 -9.15 19.06
N ALA A 846 -7.75 -9.66 20.20
CA ALA A 846 -9.13 -9.55 20.67
C ALA A 846 -9.58 -8.08 20.80
N PHE A 847 -8.63 -7.15 20.88
CA PHE A 847 -8.88 -5.71 20.92
C PHE A 847 -8.84 -5.06 19.54
N SER A 848 -8.57 -5.80 18.46
CA SER A 848 -8.41 -5.21 17.13
C SER A 848 -9.74 -4.67 16.56
N PRO A 849 -9.71 -3.59 15.76
CA PRO A 849 -10.93 -3.07 15.12
C PRO A 849 -11.66 -4.13 14.29
N THR A 850 -10.91 -5.05 13.66
CA THR A 850 -11.43 -6.13 12.82
C THR A 850 -12.30 -7.10 13.61
N TYR A 851 -11.75 -7.69 14.67
CA TYR A 851 -12.50 -8.63 15.51
C TYR A 851 -13.52 -7.94 16.38
N HIS A 852 -13.25 -6.71 16.82
CA HIS A 852 -14.22 -5.92 17.57
C HIS A 852 -15.50 -5.69 16.77
N ARG A 853 -15.39 -5.30 15.49
CA ARG A 853 -16.52 -5.14 14.58
C ARG A 853 -17.27 -6.46 14.35
N TYR A 854 -16.54 -7.54 14.07
CA TYR A 854 -17.14 -8.85 13.81
C TYR A 854 -17.93 -9.36 15.02
N LEU A 855 -17.35 -9.26 16.23
CA LEU A 855 -18.00 -9.71 17.45
C LEU A 855 -19.17 -8.83 17.87
N ASN A 856 -19.14 -7.51 17.67
CA ASN A 856 -20.33 -6.67 17.87
C ASN A 856 -21.50 -7.16 17.01
N ALA A 857 -21.25 -7.45 15.73
CA ALA A 857 -22.29 -7.97 14.84
C ALA A 857 -22.78 -9.37 15.25
N LEU A 858 -21.86 -10.29 15.55
CA LEU A 858 -22.20 -11.66 15.94
C LEU A 858 -22.99 -11.71 17.26
N VAL A 859 -22.53 -11.00 18.28
CA VAL A 859 -23.16 -10.94 19.61
C VAL A 859 -24.57 -10.37 19.53
N SER A 860 -24.74 -9.28 18.80
CA SER A 860 -26.05 -8.65 18.59
C SER A 860 -27.02 -9.59 17.88
N LYS A 861 -26.58 -10.28 16.82
CA LYS A 861 -27.44 -11.15 16.00
C LYS A 861 -27.74 -12.50 16.64
N ALA A 862 -26.76 -13.12 17.31
CA ALA A 862 -26.92 -14.43 17.93
C ALA A 862 -27.51 -14.37 19.35
N GLY A 863 -27.57 -13.18 19.97
CA GLY A 863 -28.04 -13.03 21.34
C GLY A 863 -27.18 -13.82 22.32
N VAL A 864 -25.87 -13.75 22.14
CA VAL A 864 -24.86 -14.55 22.87
C VAL A 864 -23.98 -13.63 23.72
N LEU A 865 -23.54 -14.09 24.89
CA LEU A 865 -22.48 -13.41 25.62
C LEU A 865 -21.13 -13.94 25.12
N ALA A 866 -20.30 -13.09 24.55
CA ALA A 866 -19.01 -13.50 23.99
C ALA A 866 -17.82 -13.10 24.87
N VAL A 867 -16.83 -13.99 24.91
CA VAL A 867 -15.49 -13.81 25.48
C VAL A 867 -14.49 -13.93 24.34
N SER A 868 -13.92 -12.81 23.91
CA SER A 868 -12.83 -12.78 22.93
C SER A 868 -11.51 -12.88 23.66
N VAL A 869 -10.68 -13.88 23.34
CA VAL A 869 -9.46 -14.20 24.08
C VAL A 869 -8.25 -13.51 23.47
N GLU A 870 -7.52 -12.74 24.28
CA GLU A 870 -6.21 -12.16 23.93
C GLU A 870 -5.12 -13.18 24.25
N TYR A 871 -4.94 -14.18 23.40
CA TYR A 871 -3.91 -15.20 23.60
C TYR A 871 -2.54 -14.69 23.17
N HIS A 872 -1.45 -15.17 23.79
CA HIS A 872 -0.12 -14.73 23.42
C HIS A 872 0.29 -15.24 22.03
N LEU A 873 0.99 -14.37 21.31
CA LEU A 873 1.38 -14.60 19.92
C LEU A 873 2.79 -15.20 19.82
N ALA A 874 2.99 -16.04 18.81
CA ALA A 874 4.30 -16.44 18.35
C ALA A 874 4.98 -15.26 17.60
N PRO A 875 6.33 -15.21 17.58
CA PRO A 875 7.27 -16.16 18.17
C PRO A 875 7.69 -15.85 19.62
N GLU A 876 7.26 -14.75 20.23
CA GLU A 876 7.57 -14.43 21.63
C GLU A 876 7.05 -15.51 22.57
N HIS A 877 5.85 -16.02 22.27
CA HIS A 877 5.21 -17.11 22.97
C HIS A 877 4.80 -18.19 21.97
N ARG A 878 5.77 -19.02 21.58
CA ARG A 878 5.53 -20.13 20.64
C ARG A 878 4.56 -21.15 21.20
N LEU A 879 3.93 -21.93 20.31
CA LEU A 879 3.04 -23.00 20.74
C LEU A 879 3.77 -23.95 21.70
N PRO A 880 3.15 -24.34 22.84
CA PRO A 880 1.70 -24.31 23.11
C PRO A 880 1.17 -23.07 23.84
N ALA A 881 1.91 -21.98 24.00
CA ALA A 881 1.47 -20.85 24.83
C ALA A 881 0.05 -20.35 24.49
N ALA A 882 -0.25 -20.10 23.21
CA ALA A 882 -1.60 -19.73 22.77
C ALA A 882 -2.68 -20.76 23.15
N TYR A 883 -2.36 -22.06 23.14
CA TYR A 883 -3.30 -23.11 23.58
C TYR A 883 -3.47 -23.12 25.11
N ASP A 884 -2.43 -22.83 25.87
CA ASP A 884 -2.49 -22.75 27.33
C ASP A 884 -3.28 -21.50 27.78
N ASP A 885 -3.07 -20.36 27.12
CA ASP A 885 -3.84 -19.14 27.32
C ASP A 885 -5.31 -19.33 26.97
N ALA A 886 -5.58 -19.94 25.81
CA ALA A 886 -6.94 -20.27 25.39
C ALA A 886 -7.64 -21.20 26.38
N TRP A 887 -6.90 -22.15 26.98
CA TRP A 887 -7.41 -23.05 28.00
C TRP A 887 -7.67 -22.35 29.32
N ALA A 888 -6.76 -21.48 29.76
CA ALA A 888 -6.93 -20.67 30.96
C ALA A 888 -8.14 -19.74 30.84
N ALA A 889 -8.28 -19.03 29.71
CA ALA A 889 -9.41 -18.17 29.43
C ALA A 889 -10.74 -18.93 29.36
N LEU A 890 -10.76 -20.13 28.75
CA LEU A 890 -11.93 -20.99 28.71
C LEU A 890 -12.37 -21.42 30.11
N ARG A 891 -11.44 -21.92 30.94
CA ARG A 891 -11.73 -22.31 32.32
C ARG A 891 -12.19 -21.13 33.17
N TRP A 892 -11.55 -19.97 33.01
CA TRP A 892 -11.95 -18.74 33.69
C TRP A 892 -13.38 -18.30 33.31
N ALA A 893 -13.73 -18.35 32.01
CA ALA A 893 -15.05 -17.97 31.53
C ALA A 893 -16.13 -18.90 32.09
N VAL A 894 -15.88 -20.22 32.07
CA VAL A 894 -16.77 -21.25 32.63
C VAL A 894 -16.93 -21.10 34.14
N ALA A 895 -15.84 -20.90 34.87
CA ALA A 895 -15.86 -20.71 36.32
C ALA A 895 -16.64 -19.44 36.70
N SER A 896 -16.42 -18.34 35.96
CA SER A 896 -17.12 -17.06 36.17
C SER A 896 -18.62 -17.13 35.84
N ALA A 897 -19.02 -17.98 34.88
CA ALA A 897 -20.42 -18.23 34.55
C ALA A 897 -21.14 -19.15 35.56
N SER A 898 -20.37 -19.91 36.33
CA SER A 898 -20.87 -20.90 37.29
C SER A 898 -21.05 -20.28 38.69
N ALA A 899 -22.05 -20.72 39.45
CA ALA A 899 -22.34 -20.23 40.81
C ALA A 899 -21.28 -20.59 41.88
N ARG A 900 -20.13 -21.17 41.46
CA ARG A 900 -19.01 -21.60 42.30
C ARG A 900 -17.75 -20.73 42.11
N ALA A 901 -17.88 -19.56 41.48
CA ALA A 901 -16.75 -18.67 41.29
C ALA A 901 -16.09 -18.29 42.63
N GLY A 902 -14.75 -18.16 42.63
CA GLY A 902 -13.95 -17.68 43.75
C GLY A 902 -14.28 -16.24 44.18
N PRO A 903 -13.41 -15.54 44.93
CA PRO A 903 -13.81 -14.36 45.72
C PRO A 903 -14.43 -13.17 44.95
N SER A 904 -14.36 -13.11 43.60
CA SER A 904 -15.06 -12.10 42.78
C SER A 904 -15.32 -12.58 41.33
N PRO A 905 -16.45 -13.26 41.01
CA PRO A 905 -16.82 -13.56 39.62
C PRO A 905 -17.03 -12.31 38.78
N ASP A 906 -16.77 -12.43 37.47
CA ASP A 906 -17.18 -11.39 36.53
C ASP A 906 -18.71 -11.18 36.54
N PRO A 907 -19.20 -9.94 36.72
CA PRO A 907 -20.63 -9.68 36.90
C PRO A 907 -21.49 -9.90 35.65
N TRP A 908 -20.92 -9.86 34.45
CA TRP A 908 -21.67 -10.18 33.23
C TRP A 908 -21.80 -11.69 33.10
N LEU A 909 -20.70 -12.42 33.27
CA LEU A 909 -20.70 -13.89 33.16
C LEU A 909 -21.56 -14.54 34.24
N SER A 910 -21.37 -14.20 35.52
CA SER A 910 -22.10 -14.84 36.63
C SER A 910 -23.62 -14.65 36.60
N ARG A 911 -24.07 -13.50 36.09
CA ARG A 911 -25.50 -13.15 36.03
C ARG A 911 -26.17 -13.52 34.72
N ARG A 912 -25.43 -13.58 33.61
CA ARG A 912 -26.01 -13.68 32.26
C ARG A 912 -25.54 -14.89 31.45
N ALA A 913 -24.42 -15.53 31.76
CA ALA A 913 -23.94 -16.66 30.97
C ALA A 913 -24.54 -18.00 31.42
N ASP A 914 -24.88 -18.85 30.47
CA ASP A 914 -25.25 -20.26 30.65
C ASP A 914 -24.09 -21.18 30.22
N PRO A 915 -23.30 -21.71 31.17
CA PRO A 915 -22.17 -22.59 30.84
C PRO A 915 -22.62 -23.92 30.20
N ALA A 916 -23.88 -24.35 30.38
CA ALA A 916 -24.41 -25.55 29.73
C ALA A 916 -24.73 -25.34 28.23
N ARG A 917 -24.64 -24.09 27.75
CA ARG A 917 -24.78 -23.66 26.35
C ARG A 917 -23.50 -22.98 25.85
N LEU A 918 -22.37 -23.64 26.05
CA LEU A 918 -21.06 -23.15 25.65
C LEU A 918 -20.77 -23.43 24.17
N PHE A 919 -20.28 -22.43 23.45
CA PHE A 919 -19.79 -22.54 22.08
C PHE A 919 -18.33 -22.12 22.03
N LEU A 920 -17.52 -22.85 21.27
CA LEU A 920 -16.16 -22.45 20.93
C LEU A 920 -16.14 -22.06 19.46
N ALA A 921 -15.51 -20.94 19.13
CA ALA A 921 -15.35 -20.53 17.74
C ALA A 921 -14.04 -19.80 17.50
N GLY A 922 -13.63 -19.77 16.24
CA GLY A 922 -12.54 -18.94 15.79
C GLY A 922 -12.30 -19.10 14.29
N ASP A 923 -11.57 -18.17 13.72
CA ASP A 923 -11.19 -18.18 12.32
C ASP A 923 -9.71 -18.49 12.14
N SER A 924 -9.31 -19.12 11.02
CA SER A 924 -7.91 -19.38 10.70
C SER A 924 -7.18 -20.06 11.88
N ALA A 925 -6.14 -19.45 12.45
CA ALA A 925 -5.45 -19.93 13.65
C ALA A 925 -6.39 -20.06 14.86
N GLY A 926 -7.33 -19.14 15.06
CA GLY A 926 -8.35 -19.23 16.09
C GLY A 926 -9.29 -20.42 15.90
N GLY A 927 -9.58 -20.80 14.65
CA GLY A 927 -10.30 -22.03 14.34
C GLY A 927 -9.50 -23.28 14.75
N ASN A 928 -8.20 -23.27 14.51
CA ASN A 928 -7.30 -24.31 15.00
C ASN A 928 -7.29 -24.38 16.55
N ILE A 929 -7.19 -23.25 17.23
CA ILE A 929 -7.25 -23.16 18.70
C ILE A 929 -8.58 -23.72 19.23
N ALA A 930 -9.71 -23.29 18.66
CA ALA A 930 -11.04 -23.74 19.07
C ALA A 930 -11.17 -25.27 19.01
N HIS A 931 -10.67 -25.89 17.93
CA HIS A 931 -10.63 -27.35 17.80
C HIS A 931 -9.80 -28.00 18.90
N ASN A 932 -8.57 -27.53 19.11
CA ASN A 932 -7.68 -28.08 20.11
C ASN A 932 -8.19 -27.90 21.54
N MET A 933 -8.93 -26.82 21.84
CA MET A 933 -9.59 -26.63 23.13
C MET A 933 -10.75 -27.62 23.34
N ALA A 934 -11.51 -27.94 22.28
CA ALA A 934 -12.53 -28.99 22.36
C ALA A 934 -11.90 -30.37 22.59
N VAL A 935 -10.78 -30.69 21.92
CA VAL A 935 -10.04 -31.94 22.13
C VAL A 935 -9.46 -32.00 23.55
N ARG A 936 -8.89 -30.90 24.04
CA ARG A 936 -8.37 -30.82 25.41
C ARG A 936 -9.47 -30.99 26.45
N ALA A 937 -10.63 -30.37 26.24
CA ALA A 937 -11.81 -30.55 27.09
C ALA A 937 -12.31 -32.02 27.13
N ALA A 938 -12.16 -32.77 26.05
CA ALA A 938 -12.48 -34.21 26.03
C ALA A 938 -11.61 -35.01 27.01
N ARG A 939 -10.35 -34.59 27.17
CA ARG A 939 -9.31 -35.31 27.92
C ARG A 939 -9.26 -34.87 29.38
N GLU A 940 -9.32 -33.55 29.61
CA GLU A 940 -9.16 -32.95 30.94
C GLU A 940 -10.49 -32.65 31.63
N GLY A 941 -11.60 -32.57 30.88
CA GLY A 941 -12.91 -32.17 31.39
C GLY A 941 -13.06 -30.66 31.57
N LEU A 942 -14.30 -30.20 31.72
CA LEU A 942 -14.65 -28.83 32.10
C LEU A 942 -15.50 -28.84 33.37
N GLU A 943 -15.20 -27.94 34.30
CA GLU A 943 -15.91 -27.83 35.57
C GLU A 943 -17.24 -27.05 35.44
N GLY A 944 -17.96 -26.86 36.54
CA GLY A 944 -19.08 -25.91 36.59
C GLY A 944 -20.35 -26.31 35.83
N GLY A 945 -20.46 -27.57 35.39
CA GLY A 945 -21.58 -28.03 34.55
C GLY A 945 -21.52 -27.53 33.11
N ALA A 946 -20.35 -27.08 32.65
CA ALA A 946 -20.17 -26.63 31.29
C ALA A 946 -20.30 -27.78 30.28
N ALA A 947 -21.00 -27.49 29.18
CA ALA A 947 -21.16 -28.43 28.09
C ALA A 947 -20.92 -27.71 26.76
N ILE A 948 -19.88 -28.10 26.03
CA ILE A 948 -19.62 -27.57 24.68
C ILE A 948 -20.75 -28.05 23.77
N ARG A 949 -21.66 -27.16 23.39
CA ARG A 949 -22.77 -27.47 22.48
C ARG A 949 -22.35 -27.41 21.03
N GLY A 950 -21.46 -26.49 20.68
CA GLY A 950 -21.02 -26.31 19.31
C GLY A 950 -19.58 -25.86 19.19
N LEU A 951 -18.93 -26.33 18.13
CA LEU A 951 -17.63 -25.87 17.65
C LEU A 951 -17.79 -25.25 16.26
N ALA A 952 -17.49 -23.96 16.10
CA ALA A 952 -17.53 -23.27 14.81
C ALA A 952 -16.12 -22.91 14.33
N LEU A 953 -15.66 -23.57 13.27
CA LEU A 953 -14.33 -23.42 12.69
C LEU A 953 -14.45 -22.64 11.38
N LEU A 954 -13.99 -21.40 11.35
CA LEU A 954 -14.13 -20.52 10.19
C LEU A 954 -12.83 -20.48 9.41
N ASP A 955 -12.80 -20.95 8.15
CA ASP A 955 -11.57 -21.08 7.34
C ASP A 955 -10.36 -21.63 8.15
N PRO A 956 -10.48 -22.80 8.83
CA PRO A 956 -9.52 -23.18 9.86
C PRO A 956 -8.10 -23.45 9.33
N TYR A 957 -7.10 -23.05 10.11
CA TYR A 957 -5.69 -23.25 9.81
C TYR A 957 -5.27 -24.71 10.10
N PHE A 958 -5.52 -25.59 9.13
CA PHE A 958 -5.09 -26.98 9.13
C PHE A 958 -4.17 -27.27 7.95
N TRP A 959 -3.24 -28.20 8.13
CA TRP A 959 -2.30 -28.63 7.10
C TRP A 959 -1.81 -30.06 7.35
N GLY A 960 -0.95 -30.58 6.48
CA GLY A 960 -0.30 -31.88 6.64
C GLY A 960 0.72 -32.11 5.54
N SER A 961 1.66 -33.04 5.74
CA SER A 961 2.71 -33.32 4.74
C SER A 961 2.11 -33.90 3.46
N ARG A 962 1.19 -34.86 3.58
CA ARG A 962 0.53 -35.52 2.44
C ARG A 962 -0.69 -34.73 1.98
N PRO A 963 -0.79 -34.34 0.69
CA PRO A 963 -1.93 -33.59 0.19
C PRO A 963 -3.24 -34.37 0.30
N VAL A 964 -4.30 -33.68 0.72
CA VAL A 964 -5.68 -34.16 0.57
C VAL A 964 -6.22 -33.79 -0.83
N PRO A 965 -7.30 -34.42 -1.32
CA PRO A 965 -7.85 -34.08 -2.63
C PRO A 965 -8.11 -32.57 -2.79
N SER A 966 -7.69 -32.02 -3.92
CA SER A 966 -7.76 -30.59 -4.27
C SER A 966 -6.88 -29.64 -3.44
N GLU A 967 -6.01 -30.16 -2.57
CA GLU A 967 -4.92 -29.38 -1.96
C GLU A 967 -3.76 -29.23 -2.94
N THR A 968 -3.05 -28.10 -2.91
CA THR A 968 -1.91 -27.85 -3.80
C THR A 968 -0.82 -28.92 -3.64
N ALA A 969 -0.30 -29.41 -4.77
CA ALA A 969 0.86 -30.29 -4.82
C ALA A 969 2.18 -29.53 -5.08
N ASP A 970 2.12 -28.19 -5.20
CA ASP A 970 3.30 -27.37 -5.44
C ASP A 970 4.30 -27.47 -4.28
N GLU A 971 5.48 -28.02 -4.55
CA GLU A 971 6.48 -28.34 -3.53
C GLU A 971 6.98 -27.09 -2.80
N GLY A 972 7.12 -25.96 -3.50
CA GLY A 972 7.57 -24.70 -2.91
C GLY A 972 6.58 -24.17 -1.88
N THR A 973 5.30 -24.13 -2.24
CA THR A 973 4.20 -23.70 -1.37
C THR A 973 4.08 -24.62 -0.15
N ARG A 974 4.19 -25.94 -0.35
CA ARG A 974 4.11 -26.91 0.75
C ARG A 974 5.29 -26.79 1.71
N ARG A 975 6.52 -26.67 1.19
CA ARG A 975 7.72 -26.47 2.02
C ARG A 975 7.63 -25.20 2.84
N TRP A 976 7.19 -24.10 2.23
CA TRP A 976 6.99 -22.84 2.95
C TRP A 976 5.94 -22.96 4.07
N ARG A 977 4.90 -23.78 3.91
CA ARG A 977 3.92 -24.07 4.98
C ARG A 977 4.52 -24.89 6.12
N GLU A 978 5.38 -25.85 5.80
CA GLU A 978 6.13 -26.61 6.81
C GLU A 978 7.09 -25.71 7.60
N GLU A 979 7.81 -24.82 6.92
CA GLU A 979 8.72 -23.85 7.52
C GLU A 979 7.98 -22.85 8.44
N THR A 980 6.86 -22.28 7.98
CA THR A 980 6.05 -21.34 8.78
C THR A 980 5.36 -22.01 9.96
N TRP A 981 4.90 -23.26 9.83
CA TRP A 981 4.38 -24.01 10.97
C TRP A 981 5.48 -24.32 12.00
N SER A 982 6.62 -24.83 11.53
CA SER A 982 7.80 -25.09 12.37
C SER A 982 8.24 -23.83 13.11
N PHE A 983 8.17 -22.68 12.46
CA PHE A 983 8.41 -21.39 13.10
C PHE A 983 7.39 -21.11 14.21
N VAL A 984 6.09 -21.22 13.96
CA VAL A 984 5.04 -20.94 14.95
C VAL A 984 5.17 -21.82 16.21
N CYS A 985 5.63 -23.08 16.06
CA CYS A 985 5.78 -24.02 17.16
C CYS A 985 7.21 -24.28 17.63
N ALA A 986 8.22 -23.59 17.07
CA ALA A 986 9.66 -23.93 17.23
C ALA A 986 9.96 -25.43 17.04
N GLY A 987 9.36 -26.05 16.02
CA GLY A 987 9.54 -27.46 15.70
C GLY A 987 8.96 -28.44 16.73
N ARG A 988 8.28 -27.95 17.79
CA ARG A 988 7.67 -28.79 18.83
C ARG A 988 6.60 -29.72 18.27
N TYR A 989 5.85 -29.24 17.28
CA TYR A 989 4.80 -29.98 16.59
C TYR A 989 5.20 -30.15 15.13
N GLY A 990 5.37 -31.39 14.69
CA GLY A 990 5.58 -31.69 13.27
C GLY A 990 4.38 -31.26 12.43
N ILE A 991 4.55 -31.14 11.11
CA ILE A 991 3.45 -30.75 10.22
C ILE A 991 2.31 -31.79 10.17
N ASP A 992 2.59 -33.03 10.56
CA ASP A 992 1.59 -34.10 10.70
C ASP A 992 1.12 -34.29 12.14
N ASP A 993 1.52 -33.42 13.07
CA ASP A 993 1.03 -33.48 14.44
C ASP A 993 -0.50 -33.24 14.47
N PRO A 994 -1.25 -33.99 15.29
CA PRO A 994 -2.69 -33.80 15.48
C PRO A 994 -3.15 -32.35 15.67
N VAL A 995 -2.32 -31.48 16.26
CA VAL A 995 -2.72 -30.09 16.52
C VAL A 995 -2.90 -29.26 15.24
N ILE A 996 -2.23 -29.60 14.13
CA ILE A 996 -2.41 -28.94 12.82
C ILE A 996 -2.97 -29.88 11.75
N ASN A 997 -2.74 -31.18 11.88
CA ASN A 997 -3.23 -32.20 10.97
C ASN A 997 -4.26 -33.11 11.66
N PRO A 998 -5.44 -32.57 12.05
CA PRO A 998 -6.46 -33.36 12.72
C PRO A 998 -6.98 -34.48 11.82
N VAL A 999 -6.90 -34.37 10.49
CA VAL A 999 -7.35 -35.42 9.57
C VAL A 999 -6.46 -36.67 9.60
N ALA A 1000 -5.27 -36.60 10.19
CA ALA A 1000 -4.39 -37.74 10.37
C ALA A 1000 -4.63 -38.51 11.68
N VAL A 1001 -5.51 -38.02 12.57
CA VAL A 1001 -5.79 -38.70 13.84
C VAL A 1001 -6.76 -39.87 13.66
N PRO A 1002 -6.64 -40.92 14.47
CA PRO A 1002 -7.45 -42.12 14.27
C PRO A 1002 -8.92 -41.90 14.70
N PRO A 1003 -9.88 -42.65 14.12
CA PRO A 1003 -11.32 -42.48 14.36
C PRO A 1003 -11.76 -42.42 15.83
N GLU A 1004 -11.09 -43.15 16.72
CA GLU A 1004 -11.41 -43.16 18.15
C GLU A 1004 -11.21 -41.81 18.84
N GLU A 1005 -10.24 -40.99 18.40
CA GLU A 1005 -10.01 -39.66 18.97
C GLU A 1005 -11.14 -38.70 18.58
N TRP A 1006 -11.61 -38.77 17.33
CA TRP A 1006 -12.76 -38.01 16.86
C TRP A 1006 -14.05 -38.34 17.63
N ARG A 1007 -14.28 -39.61 17.99
CA ARG A 1007 -15.45 -40.03 18.78
C ARG A 1007 -15.49 -39.42 20.18
N ARG A 1008 -14.34 -38.96 20.69
CA ARG A 1008 -14.21 -38.34 22.02
C ARG A 1008 -14.52 -36.85 22.02
N LEU A 1009 -14.66 -36.20 20.85
CA LEU A 1009 -15.00 -34.77 20.81
C LEU A 1009 -16.28 -34.48 21.62
N PRO A 1010 -16.22 -33.57 22.61
CA PRO A 1010 -17.27 -33.43 23.63
C PRO A 1010 -18.46 -32.61 23.13
N CYS A 1011 -18.37 -32.06 21.91
CA CYS A 1011 -19.43 -31.28 21.32
C CYS A 1011 -20.49 -32.14 20.64
N VAL A 1012 -21.68 -31.58 20.44
CA VAL A 1012 -22.78 -32.24 19.72
C VAL A 1012 -22.98 -31.70 18.31
N ARG A 1013 -22.37 -30.54 18.00
CA ARG A 1013 -22.41 -29.91 16.69
C ARG A 1013 -21.05 -29.32 16.32
N VAL A 1014 -20.67 -29.49 15.06
CA VAL A 1014 -19.49 -28.85 14.47
C VAL A 1014 -19.93 -28.16 13.19
N LEU A 1015 -19.56 -26.90 13.03
CA LEU A 1015 -19.67 -26.14 11.80
C LEU A 1015 -18.26 -25.85 11.30
N VAL A 1016 -18.00 -26.15 10.03
CA VAL A 1016 -16.79 -25.69 9.33
C VAL A 1016 -17.22 -24.80 8.17
N THR A 1017 -16.72 -23.57 8.11
CA THR A 1017 -16.84 -22.72 6.93
C THR A 1017 -15.54 -22.74 6.13
N VAL A 1018 -15.64 -22.74 4.80
CA VAL A 1018 -14.47 -22.67 3.90
C VAL A 1018 -14.72 -21.72 2.73
N ALA A 1019 -13.77 -20.84 2.46
CA ALA A 1019 -13.77 -19.98 1.28
C ALA A 1019 -13.20 -20.71 0.05
N GLY A 1020 -13.86 -20.60 -1.10
CA GLY A 1020 -13.60 -21.47 -2.26
C GLY A 1020 -12.24 -21.25 -2.95
N LEU A 1021 -11.64 -20.07 -2.81
CA LEU A 1021 -10.29 -19.75 -3.29
C LEU A 1021 -9.23 -19.82 -2.19
N ASP A 1022 -9.62 -20.16 -0.96
CA ASP A 1022 -8.68 -20.38 0.13
C ASP A 1022 -7.89 -21.68 -0.09
N MET A 1023 -6.57 -21.57 0.02
CA MET A 1023 -5.66 -22.71 -0.06
C MET A 1023 -5.85 -23.73 1.08
N LEU A 1024 -6.43 -23.31 2.21
CA LEU A 1024 -6.72 -24.18 3.36
C LEU A 1024 -8.09 -24.87 3.25
N SER A 1025 -8.94 -24.46 2.28
CA SER A 1025 -10.30 -24.99 2.11
C SER A 1025 -10.34 -26.51 1.93
N ALA A 1026 -9.33 -27.09 1.28
CA ALA A 1026 -9.23 -28.54 1.08
C ALA A 1026 -9.12 -29.29 2.41
N ARG A 1027 -8.43 -28.72 3.41
CA ARG A 1027 -8.29 -29.29 4.76
C ARG A 1027 -9.56 -29.12 5.58
N GLY A 1028 -10.25 -27.98 5.44
CA GLY A 1028 -11.56 -27.79 6.06
C GLY A 1028 -12.60 -28.81 5.56
N ARG A 1029 -12.63 -29.10 4.25
CA ARG A 1029 -13.43 -30.20 3.68
C ARG A 1029 -13.04 -31.56 4.26
N ALA A 1030 -11.75 -31.89 4.21
CA ALA A 1030 -11.23 -33.17 4.68
C ALA A 1030 -11.53 -33.38 6.18
N TYR A 1031 -11.47 -32.32 6.99
CA TYR A 1031 -11.85 -32.33 8.40
C TYR A 1031 -13.28 -32.82 8.60
N VAL A 1032 -14.25 -32.24 7.86
CA VAL A 1032 -15.66 -32.62 7.99
C VAL A 1032 -15.88 -34.07 7.56
N HIS A 1033 -15.21 -34.52 6.49
CA HIS A 1033 -15.27 -35.91 6.06
C HIS A 1033 -14.70 -36.86 7.12
N ALA A 1034 -13.49 -36.60 7.62
CA ALA A 1034 -12.85 -37.42 8.65
C ALA A 1034 -13.72 -37.51 9.92
N LEU A 1035 -14.31 -36.39 10.36
CA LEU A 1035 -15.20 -36.36 11.51
C LEU A 1035 -16.46 -37.22 11.29
N ARG A 1036 -17.10 -37.13 10.11
CA ARG A 1036 -18.28 -37.94 9.76
C ARG A 1036 -17.94 -39.43 9.68
N ASP A 1037 -16.81 -39.77 9.07
CA ASP A 1037 -16.38 -41.15 8.86
C ASP A 1037 -15.86 -41.81 10.15
N SER A 1038 -15.50 -41.00 11.15
CA SER A 1038 -15.01 -41.51 12.43
C SER A 1038 -16.04 -42.26 13.26
N GLY A 1039 -17.34 -42.01 13.03
CA GLY A 1039 -18.43 -42.48 13.88
C GLY A 1039 -18.71 -41.59 15.11
N TRP A 1040 -18.20 -40.35 15.13
CA TRP A 1040 -18.63 -39.32 16.07
C TRP A 1040 -20.16 -39.09 15.95
N ARG A 1041 -20.86 -39.04 17.08
CA ARG A 1041 -22.34 -39.09 17.13
C ARG A 1041 -23.02 -37.73 16.98
N GLY A 1042 -22.27 -36.65 16.85
CA GLY A 1042 -22.82 -35.30 16.67
C GLY A 1042 -23.13 -34.98 15.21
N LYS A 1043 -23.52 -33.72 14.96
CA LYS A 1043 -23.84 -33.21 13.63
C LYS A 1043 -22.70 -32.34 13.09
N ALA A 1044 -22.07 -32.76 12.00
CA ALA A 1044 -21.03 -31.99 11.31
C ALA A 1044 -21.62 -31.29 10.08
N GLU A 1045 -21.47 -29.97 10.02
CA GLU A 1045 -22.01 -29.06 9.02
C GLU A 1045 -20.83 -28.41 8.27
N LEU A 1046 -20.86 -28.41 6.94
CA LEU A 1046 -19.88 -27.74 6.08
C LEU A 1046 -20.61 -26.64 5.31
N TYR A 1047 -20.10 -25.42 5.37
CA TYR A 1047 -20.59 -24.30 4.58
C TYR A 1047 -19.45 -23.80 3.70
N GLU A 1048 -19.60 -23.90 2.39
CA GLU A 1048 -18.60 -23.43 1.44
C GLU A 1048 -19.08 -22.13 0.79
N THR A 1049 -18.16 -21.18 0.66
CA THR A 1049 -18.40 -19.90 -0.03
C THR A 1049 -17.55 -19.85 -1.31
N PRO A 1050 -18.08 -20.26 -2.47
CA PRO A 1050 -17.32 -20.28 -3.72
C PRO A 1050 -16.81 -18.90 -4.13
N GLY A 1051 -15.60 -18.84 -4.70
CA GLY A 1051 -15.04 -17.60 -5.26
C GLY A 1051 -14.47 -16.63 -4.22
N GLU A 1052 -14.51 -16.98 -2.94
CA GLU A 1052 -14.00 -16.14 -1.86
C GLU A 1052 -12.61 -16.54 -1.37
N TYR A 1053 -11.82 -15.56 -0.91
CA TYR A 1053 -10.48 -15.76 -0.36
C TYR A 1053 -10.52 -16.00 1.17
N HIS A 1054 -9.40 -16.42 1.74
CA HIS A 1054 -9.28 -16.71 3.18
C HIS A 1054 -9.79 -15.57 4.06
N VAL A 1055 -10.66 -15.89 5.03
CA VAL A 1055 -11.28 -14.99 6.02
C VAL A 1055 -11.91 -13.72 5.44
N TYR A 1056 -12.41 -13.81 4.20
CA TYR A 1056 -12.98 -12.68 3.47
C TYR A 1056 -14.05 -11.90 4.27
N PHE A 1057 -14.81 -12.58 5.13
CA PHE A 1057 -15.88 -12.01 5.94
C PHE A 1057 -15.40 -10.98 6.97
N LEU A 1058 -14.11 -10.96 7.31
CA LEU A 1058 -13.51 -9.93 8.16
C LEU A 1058 -13.19 -8.65 7.36
N ASN A 1059 -12.70 -8.81 6.12
CA ASN A 1059 -12.28 -7.70 5.25
C ASN A 1059 -13.45 -7.03 4.54
N LYS A 1060 -14.49 -7.81 4.19
CA LYS A 1060 -15.71 -7.34 3.53
C LYS A 1060 -16.96 -7.81 4.29
N PRO A 1061 -17.14 -7.33 5.55
CA PRO A 1061 -18.21 -7.80 6.44
C PRO A 1061 -19.62 -7.45 5.95
N GLU A 1062 -19.73 -6.52 5.01
CA GLU A 1062 -21.01 -6.11 4.40
C GLU A 1062 -21.37 -6.92 3.14
N SER A 1063 -20.46 -7.75 2.60
CA SER A 1063 -20.76 -8.59 1.42
C SER A 1063 -21.87 -9.59 1.73
N VAL A 1064 -22.67 -9.99 0.72
CA VAL A 1064 -23.75 -10.97 0.96
C VAL A 1064 -23.23 -12.30 1.42
N GLU A 1065 -22.10 -12.69 0.89
CA GLU A 1065 -21.39 -13.90 1.23
C GLU A 1065 -21.02 -13.86 2.72
N ALA A 1066 -20.44 -12.75 3.19
CA ALA A 1066 -20.09 -12.57 4.60
C ALA A 1066 -21.32 -12.48 5.51
N VAL A 1067 -22.39 -11.81 5.07
CA VAL A 1067 -23.66 -11.73 5.81
C VAL A 1067 -24.36 -13.09 5.89
N LYS A 1068 -24.33 -13.89 4.81
CA LYS A 1068 -24.84 -15.25 4.77
C LYS A 1068 -24.03 -16.15 5.70
N GLU A 1069 -22.70 -16.09 5.61
CA GLU A 1069 -21.82 -16.87 6.48
C GLU A 1069 -22.00 -16.49 7.95
N MET A 1070 -22.05 -15.18 8.27
CA MET A 1070 -22.43 -14.68 9.59
C MET A 1070 -23.78 -15.25 10.02
N GLN A 1071 -24.79 -15.30 9.15
CA GLN A 1071 -26.09 -15.88 9.48
C GLN A 1071 -26.01 -17.39 9.73
N VAL A 1072 -25.16 -18.12 9.00
CA VAL A 1072 -24.89 -19.55 9.24
C VAL A 1072 -24.28 -19.74 10.63
N VAL A 1073 -23.30 -18.91 11.00
CA VAL A 1073 -22.68 -18.92 12.34
C VAL A 1073 -23.70 -18.53 13.43
N VAL A 1074 -24.51 -17.49 13.19
CA VAL A 1074 -25.59 -17.07 14.10
C VAL A 1074 -26.60 -18.19 14.30
N ASN A 1075 -27.05 -18.86 13.24
CA ASN A 1075 -27.99 -19.98 13.32
C ASN A 1075 -27.39 -21.18 14.05
N PHE A 1076 -26.09 -21.41 13.84
CA PHE A 1076 -25.36 -22.45 14.53
C PHE A 1076 -25.36 -22.20 16.06
N ILE A 1077 -25.12 -20.97 16.49
CA ILE A 1077 -25.09 -20.58 17.92
C ILE A 1077 -26.51 -20.46 18.52
N GLY A 1078 -27.45 -19.87 17.78
CA GLY A 1078 -28.80 -19.52 18.25
C GLY A 1078 -29.79 -20.68 18.42
N GLY A 1079 -29.54 -21.84 17.80
CA GLY A 1079 -30.22 -23.09 18.13
C GLY A 1079 -31.59 -23.36 17.47
N GLY A 1080 -31.92 -22.77 16.31
CA GLY A 1080 -33.20 -23.06 15.63
C GLY A 1080 -33.15 -22.92 14.11
N GLY A 1081 -33.09 -24.04 13.40
CA GLY A 1081 -33.27 -24.08 11.95
C GLY A 1081 -32.52 -25.25 11.28
N GLN A 1082 -33.26 -26.10 10.56
CA GLN A 1082 -32.68 -27.06 9.64
C GLN A 1082 -31.86 -26.26 8.60
N LEU A 1083 -30.56 -26.56 8.43
CA LEU A 1083 -29.82 -26.10 7.27
C LEU A 1083 -30.58 -26.57 6.01
N PRO A 1084 -30.67 -25.76 4.94
CA PRO A 1084 -31.10 -26.28 3.65
C PRO A 1084 -30.19 -27.46 3.27
N PRO A 1085 -30.73 -28.58 2.74
CA PRO A 1085 -29.93 -29.73 2.38
C PRO A 1085 -28.89 -29.37 1.32
N LEU A 1086 -27.69 -29.95 1.45
CA LEU A 1086 -26.66 -29.89 0.41
C LEU A 1086 -27.25 -30.43 -0.91
N GLU A 1087 -27.28 -29.61 -1.95
CA GLU A 1087 -27.16 -30.14 -3.32
C GLU A 1087 -25.72 -30.65 -3.47
N LEU A 1088 -25.50 -31.91 -3.09
CA LEU A 1088 -24.35 -32.66 -3.57
C LEU A 1088 -24.48 -32.70 -5.09
N ALA A 1089 -23.63 -31.94 -5.79
CA ALA A 1089 -23.46 -32.04 -7.22
C ALA A 1089 -23.24 -33.52 -7.56
N THR A 1090 -24.19 -34.09 -8.30
CA THR A 1090 -24.24 -35.51 -8.62
C THR A 1090 -22.92 -36.01 -9.20
N THR A 1091 -22.57 -37.24 -8.87
CA THR A 1091 -21.35 -38.00 -9.21
C THR A 1091 -20.92 -37.95 -10.69
N GLY A 1092 -21.80 -37.51 -11.60
CA GLY A 1092 -21.52 -37.26 -13.00
C GLY A 1092 -20.65 -36.02 -13.28
N GLN A 1093 -20.76 -34.94 -12.49
CA GLN A 1093 -20.01 -33.69 -12.73
C GLN A 1093 -18.57 -33.73 -12.20
N MET A 1094 -18.32 -34.51 -11.15
CA MET A 1094 -16.97 -34.71 -10.59
C MET A 1094 -16.06 -35.52 -11.53
N THR A 1095 -16.63 -36.45 -12.31
CA THR A 1095 -15.87 -37.27 -13.27
C THR A 1095 -15.43 -36.43 -14.47
N GLU A 1096 -16.28 -35.53 -14.98
CA GLU A 1096 -15.93 -34.61 -16.06
C GLU A 1096 -14.93 -33.53 -15.61
N TYR A 1097 -15.05 -33.04 -14.37
CA TYR A 1097 -14.11 -32.09 -13.77
C TYR A 1097 -12.73 -32.73 -13.52
N TYR A 1098 -12.66 -33.97 -13.01
CA TYR A 1098 -11.39 -34.70 -12.83
C TYR A 1098 -10.74 -35.09 -14.15
N ILE A 1099 -11.51 -35.45 -15.18
CA ILE A 1099 -10.97 -35.73 -16.52
C ILE A 1099 -10.40 -34.45 -17.14
N ARG A 1100 -11.07 -33.30 -17.00
CA ARG A 1100 -10.55 -32.00 -17.48
C ARG A 1100 -9.32 -31.52 -16.69
N LEU A 1101 -9.25 -31.79 -15.39
CA LEU A 1101 -8.07 -31.47 -14.56
C LEU A 1101 -6.88 -32.40 -14.84
N GLN A 1102 -7.12 -33.68 -15.10
CA GLN A 1102 -6.08 -34.62 -15.53
C GLN A 1102 -5.56 -34.27 -16.93
N ILE A 1103 -6.43 -33.86 -17.85
CA ILE A 1103 -6.05 -33.37 -19.19
C ILE A 1103 -5.29 -32.03 -19.09
N ALA A 1104 -5.69 -31.12 -18.19
CA ALA A 1104 -4.97 -29.87 -17.96
C ALA A 1104 -3.59 -30.07 -17.32
N ASN A 1105 -3.46 -31.00 -16.36
CA ASN A 1105 -2.18 -31.36 -15.74
C ASN A 1105 -1.24 -32.12 -16.69
N LEU A 1106 -1.77 -32.95 -17.59
CA LEU A 1106 -0.99 -33.60 -18.65
C LEU A 1106 -0.48 -32.60 -19.70
N LEU A 1107 -1.21 -31.50 -19.94
CA LEU A 1107 -0.81 -30.45 -20.88
C LEU A 1107 0.17 -29.42 -20.30
N LEU A 1108 0.17 -29.23 -18.97
CA LEU A 1108 1.07 -28.29 -18.29
C LEU A 1108 2.45 -28.87 -17.93
N ASN A 1109 2.58 -30.19 -17.79
CA ASN A 1109 3.85 -30.83 -17.39
C ASN A 1109 4.82 -31.15 -18.55
N HIS A 1110 4.50 -30.80 -19.81
CA HIS A 1110 5.35 -31.15 -20.97
C HIS A 1110 6.08 -29.98 -21.65
N THR A 1111 6.05 -28.76 -21.13
CA THR A 1111 6.70 -27.59 -21.78
C THR A 1111 8.13 -27.28 -21.36
N CYS A 1112 8.89 -28.28 -20.85
CA CYS A 1112 10.33 -28.13 -20.59
C CYS A 1112 11.13 -29.38 -21.02
N ILE A 1113 11.19 -29.71 -22.32
CA ILE A 1113 12.27 -30.56 -22.89
C ILE A 1113 12.69 -30.01 -24.25
N ASN A 1114 14.01 -29.94 -24.46
CA ASN A 1114 14.76 -29.33 -25.56
C ASN A 1114 14.36 -29.78 -26.98
N ASN A 1115 14.58 -28.84 -27.93
CA ASN A 1115 14.61 -29.00 -29.38
C ASN A 1115 15.09 -30.39 -29.87
N LYS A 1116 14.20 -31.15 -30.55
CA LYS A 1116 14.51 -32.03 -31.71
C LYS A 1116 13.21 -32.54 -32.35
N GLU A 1117 13.11 -32.40 -33.67
CA GLU A 1117 11.92 -32.60 -34.50
C GLU A 1117 11.56 -34.10 -34.76
N GLU A 1118 12.30 -35.04 -34.16
CA GLU A 1118 12.25 -36.46 -34.51
C GLU A 1118 11.32 -37.30 -33.59
N ASP A 1119 11.03 -36.85 -32.37
CA ASP A 1119 10.18 -37.59 -31.42
C ASP A 1119 8.69 -37.51 -31.79
N TRP A 1120 8.27 -36.55 -32.62
CA TRP A 1120 6.85 -36.34 -32.90
C TRP A 1120 6.21 -37.40 -33.81
N ARG A 1121 7.01 -38.21 -34.51
CA ARG A 1121 6.49 -39.26 -35.41
C ARG A 1121 6.19 -40.59 -34.71
N ARG A 1122 6.74 -40.85 -33.52
CA ARG A 1122 6.59 -42.14 -32.82
C ARG A 1122 5.40 -42.24 -31.87
N HIS A 1123 4.70 -41.14 -31.55
CA HIS A 1123 3.60 -41.15 -30.58
C HIS A 1123 2.19 -41.13 -31.20
N ARG A 1124 2.08 -41.26 -32.53
CA ARG A 1124 0.80 -41.20 -33.24
C ARG A 1124 -0.05 -42.48 -33.18
N THR A 1125 0.46 -43.58 -32.62
CA THR A 1125 -0.21 -44.90 -32.60
C THR A 1125 -0.77 -45.34 -31.25
N CYS A 1126 -0.65 -44.56 -30.17
CA CYS A 1126 -1.23 -44.92 -28.86
C CYS A 1126 -2.52 -44.16 -28.49
N PHE A 1127 -2.98 -43.21 -29.31
CA PHE A 1127 -4.15 -42.37 -28.98
C PHE A 1127 -5.45 -42.75 -29.73
N SER A 1128 -5.51 -43.94 -30.34
CA SER A 1128 -6.70 -44.42 -31.07
C SER A 1128 -7.40 -45.63 -30.43
N SER A 1129 -7.30 -45.83 -29.13
CA SER A 1129 -8.10 -46.83 -28.37
C SER A 1129 -8.75 -46.20 -27.15
#